data_AF-A0AA39UFG9-F1
#
_entry.id   AF-A0AA39UFG9-F1
#
_cell.length_a   1.000
_cell.length_b   1.000
_cell.length_c   1.000
_cell.angle_alpha   90.00
_cell.angle_beta   90.00
_cell.angle_gamma   90.00
#
_symmetry.space_group_name_H-M   'P 1'
#
loop_
_entity.id
_entity.type
_entity.pdbx_description
1 polymer ?
#
loop_
_entity_poly.entity_id
_entity_poly.type
_entity_poly.pdbx_seq_one_letter_code
_entity_poly.pdbx_strand_id
1 'polypeptide(L)'
;MGLLLSLPILGGLSTIASSCLAGLAFCCTSTAASMFFKSCNCNSSIATRVGFAIIFCLNSILAWVMKTDIAIKQIEKWSYDYIKMDCAGDKCYGVLAVHRICFALALVHTILSLSLIGVRDTRDKRAAIQNGWWGPKVLLWLVLVVVSFFIPNPFFMFWGNYVSMIGATLFILLGLVLLVDFAHSWSETCLDNWENSSTGSNFWQWILIGSTAAMYIFTITMTGLLYGFFAGSGCTLNRFFISFNLALSIVVTIMCVHPVVQEYNPRSGLAQSGMVTAYCTYLIVSAVSNHTDDNQSCNPLRSGSGTRKAAIVLGGVFTFLAIAYSTTRAATQSRALVGNKSKKTGPVYLPGNDGHAEMGVVNTQPSRTESPRYQALLAAVEAGAIPASALDEEESDDEDDVVGETRDDERSGTRYNYSWFHVIFVMATMYVAMLLTDWNVVSNKPISTPVDPNSDVYIGRSEVAMWMRVVSSWVCMLLYMWSLLAPAIMPDSIDELLPYYWTRYRPKTRKNATSTKINCWAMPALCSRVQPWVRWLQSRTFATAVSTPPRTPQTVIEKVVQRYAVGFPEGKAVKAGDYVMIRPEHVMTHDNTGPVITKFNSIGATRIHNTSQPVFTLDHDVQNRSQKNLAKYAGIEAFARQHGIDFYPSGRGIGHQVLVEEGYAFPHTLTVASDSHSNMYGGVGCVGTPIVRTDAAALWATGKTWWQVPRMVKVELRGRLAPGVTGKDVIVALCGSFNHDEVLNAAIEFTGDGIPALSIDDRLTIANMTTEWGALAGVFPVDQVTLQWYEDAVSRMESRTFTSASDPSLIPPPPDHPRLNRHRLDSLRVANIASDPDAEYSSHLILDLSTLVPHVSGPNSVKVSTPLPVLQNSRINIQKAYLVSCTNSRVSDLAAAAAVMKGHKVAPGVEFYVAAASSVVQQESERLGDWETLVLSGAKALPAGCGPCIGLGTGLLEEGQTGISATNRNYKGRMGHPKAQAYLASPAVVAASAIKGYICSPDSLAPDALPQSNTPTFSISDVPPATTTASSTAENPVLPGFPSKFTGPLLFAPQDNLNTDGIYPGKYTYQDDITLERQAEVVMENYDPSFASTVSSILKSQKDPSSDSSDPTEKKGVILVSGYNFGTGSSREQAATALKAAGVPVVIAGSFGDIFKRNAINNGLVCLESPELVKDLTEQFAKGAQRGAGGKEGELTVNKDLSVDIGMIDGKVVVTWLSEGQNKTYYVRPIGVSVQELWICGGLEGYILKEIQAQAQ
;
A
#
# COMPACT_ATOMS: atom_id res chain seq x y z
N MET A 1 3.18 -15.87 -34.31
CA MET A 1 3.61 -17.29 -34.24
C MET A 1 2.90 -18.17 -35.25
N GLY A 2 1.56 -18.24 -35.31
CA GLY A 2 0.85 -19.03 -36.34
C GLY A 2 1.16 -18.63 -37.79
N LEU A 3 1.42 -17.33 -38.02
CA LEU A 3 1.79 -16.73 -39.31
C LEU A 3 3.15 -17.21 -39.88
N LEU A 4 4.14 -17.42 -38.99
CA LEU A 4 5.52 -17.73 -39.38
C LEU A 4 5.68 -19.16 -39.92
N LEU A 5 4.68 -20.02 -39.68
CA LEU A 5 4.74 -21.45 -40.01
C LEU A 5 3.62 -21.90 -40.96
N SER A 6 2.65 -21.05 -41.27
CA SER A 6 1.61 -21.32 -42.27
C SER A 6 2.03 -20.99 -43.71
N LEU A 7 3.22 -20.41 -43.91
CA LEU A 7 3.79 -20.14 -45.23
C LEU A 7 4.60 -21.36 -45.72
N PRO A 8 4.37 -21.84 -46.95
CA PRO A 8 5.16 -22.92 -47.53
C PRO A 8 6.50 -22.39 -48.04
N ILE A 9 7.30 -21.77 -47.17
CA ILE A 9 8.58 -21.15 -47.53
C ILE A 9 9.71 -21.94 -46.85
N LEU A 10 10.33 -22.80 -47.67
CA LEU A 10 11.73 -23.24 -47.63
C LEU A 10 12.23 -24.01 -46.39
N GLY A 11 12.10 -25.35 -46.45
CA GLY A 11 13.17 -26.36 -46.41
C GLY A 11 14.21 -26.43 -45.27
N GLY A 12 14.65 -25.31 -44.67
CA GLY A 12 15.78 -25.27 -43.72
C GLY A 12 15.40 -25.14 -42.24
N LEU A 13 14.17 -24.72 -41.93
CA LEU A 13 13.70 -24.55 -40.55
C LEU A 13 13.12 -25.84 -39.93
N SER A 14 12.92 -26.89 -40.75
CA SER A 14 12.38 -28.18 -40.29
C SER A 14 13.34 -28.91 -39.34
N THR A 15 14.65 -28.75 -39.49
CA THR A 15 15.70 -29.32 -38.62
C THR A 15 15.77 -28.62 -37.26
N ILE A 16 15.52 -27.31 -37.19
CA ILE A 16 15.47 -26.55 -35.93
C ILE A 16 14.16 -26.84 -35.19
N ALA A 17 13.03 -26.90 -35.90
CA ALA A 17 11.75 -27.27 -35.31
C ALA A 17 11.74 -28.72 -34.80
N SER A 18 12.31 -29.67 -35.52
CA SER A 18 12.42 -31.06 -35.07
C SER A 18 13.40 -31.25 -33.90
N SER A 19 14.44 -30.40 -33.79
CA SER A 19 15.34 -30.40 -32.63
C SER A 19 14.67 -29.82 -31.37
N CYS A 20 13.89 -28.74 -31.51
CA CYS A 20 13.11 -28.19 -30.40
C CYS A 20 11.97 -29.12 -29.94
N LEU A 21 11.36 -29.88 -30.87
CA LEU A 21 10.34 -30.87 -30.55
C LEU A 21 10.90 -32.18 -30.00
N ALA A 22 12.11 -32.59 -30.41
CA ALA A 22 12.81 -33.70 -29.75
C ALA A 22 13.17 -33.34 -28.30
N GLY A 23 13.55 -32.09 -28.03
CA GLY A 23 13.74 -31.57 -26.67
C GLY A 23 12.45 -31.57 -25.83
N LEU A 24 11.31 -31.20 -26.41
CA LEU A 24 10.00 -31.25 -25.73
C LEU A 24 9.49 -32.68 -25.52
N ALA A 25 9.74 -33.59 -26.46
CA ALA A 25 9.37 -35.00 -26.33
C ALA A 25 10.22 -35.74 -25.28
N PHE A 26 11.49 -35.38 -25.10
CA PHE A 26 12.36 -35.96 -24.05
C PHE A 26 12.08 -35.39 -22.64
N CYS A 27 11.59 -34.15 -22.53
CA CYS A 27 11.14 -33.59 -21.25
C CYS A 27 9.85 -34.25 -20.70
N CYS A 28 9.07 -34.90 -21.57
CA CYS A 28 7.79 -35.52 -21.19
C CYS A 28 7.91 -36.94 -20.63
N THR A 29 9.08 -37.59 -20.64
CA THR A 29 9.19 -39.02 -20.26
C THR A 29 9.82 -39.29 -18.89
N SER A 30 10.53 -38.34 -18.27
CA SER A 30 11.16 -38.57 -16.96
C SER A 30 10.78 -37.53 -15.90
N THR A 31 10.77 -36.24 -16.23
CA THR A 31 10.45 -35.18 -15.25
C THR A 31 8.93 -34.98 -15.10
N ALA A 32 8.16 -35.02 -16.20
CA ALA A 32 6.71 -34.91 -16.15
C ALA A 32 6.06 -36.12 -15.43
N ALA A 33 6.52 -37.35 -15.72
CA ALA A 33 6.09 -38.55 -15.01
C ALA A 33 6.43 -38.51 -13.51
N SER A 34 7.57 -37.92 -13.14
CA SER A 34 7.94 -37.70 -11.74
C SER A 34 7.04 -36.66 -11.05
N MET A 35 6.54 -35.64 -11.77
CA MET A 35 5.54 -34.69 -11.23
C MET A 35 4.15 -35.31 -11.05
N PHE A 36 3.79 -36.32 -11.83
CA PHE A 36 2.47 -36.97 -11.73
C PHE A 36 2.34 -37.94 -10.54
N PHE A 37 3.45 -38.47 -10.02
CA PHE A 37 3.44 -39.48 -8.93
C PHE A 37 4.16 -39.06 -7.64
N LYS A 38 4.91 -37.95 -7.61
CA LYS A 38 5.27 -37.29 -6.34
C LYS A 38 4.13 -36.37 -5.93
N SER A 39 3.64 -36.53 -4.70
CA SER A 39 2.67 -35.65 -4.03
C SER A 39 3.23 -34.23 -3.87
N CYS A 40 3.38 -33.48 -4.95
CA CYS A 40 3.81 -32.09 -4.96
C CYS A 40 2.57 -31.20 -5.01
N ASN A 41 2.28 -30.54 -3.89
CA ASN A 41 1.30 -29.47 -3.79
C ASN A 41 1.90 -28.24 -4.50
N CYS A 42 1.71 -28.14 -5.82
CA CYS A 42 2.23 -27.02 -6.60
C CYS A 42 1.38 -25.77 -6.33
N ASN A 43 1.69 -25.03 -5.28
CA ASN A 43 0.91 -23.85 -4.88
C ASN A 43 1.00 -22.64 -5.84
N SER A 44 1.70 -22.75 -6.98
CA SER A 44 1.78 -21.65 -7.96
C SER A 44 0.66 -21.72 -9.00
N SER A 45 -0.05 -20.61 -9.17
CA SER A 45 -1.08 -20.37 -10.21
C SER A 45 -0.55 -20.62 -11.63
N ILE A 46 0.74 -20.39 -11.89
CA ILE A 46 1.38 -20.68 -13.19
C ILE A 46 1.48 -22.19 -13.41
N ALA A 47 1.96 -22.94 -12.42
CA ALA A 47 2.12 -24.39 -12.52
C ALA A 47 0.77 -25.08 -12.76
N THR A 48 -0.30 -24.61 -12.10
CA THR A 48 -1.65 -25.13 -12.28
C THR A 48 -2.18 -24.93 -13.71
N ARG A 49 -1.99 -23.74 -14.27
CA ARG A 49 -2.38 -23.42 -15.66
C ARG A 49 -1.66 -24.31 -16.67
N VAL A 50 -0.36 -24.51 -16.48
CA VAL A 50 0.45 -25.41 -17.32
C VAL A 50 -0.01 -26.87 -17.17
N GLY A 51 -0.32 -27.31 -15.96
CA GLY A 51 -0.82 -28.67 -15.69
C GLY A 51 -2.12 -28.99 -16.45
N PHE A 52 -3.11 -28.10 -16.40
CA PHE A 52 -4.36 -28.28 -17.16
C PHE A 52 -4.15 -28.19 -18.67
N ALA A 53 -3.26 -27.32 -19.15
CA ALA A 53 -2.91 -27.25 -20.57
C ALA A 53 -2.27 -28.55 -21.07
N ILE A 54 -1.41 -29.19 -20.25
CA ILE A 54 -0.80 -30.49 -20.57
C ILE A 54 -1.88 -31.58 -20.65
N ILE A 55 -2.78 -31.68 -19.66
CA ILE A 55 -3.89 -32.66 -19.69
C ILE A 55 -4.75 -32.46 -20.94
N PHE A 56 -5.07 -31.21 -21.29
CA PHE A 56 -5.83 -30.88 -22.49
C PHE A 56 -5.11 -31.31 -23.78
N CYS A 57 -3.80 -31.06 -23.90
CA CYS A 57 -3.00 -31.51 -25.04
C CYS A 57 -2.92 -33.04 -25.12
N LEU A 58 -2.69 -33.72 -24.00
CA LEU A 58 -2.64 -35.19 -23.95
C LEU A 58 -3.99 -35.80 -24.35
N ASN A 59 -5.09 -35.24 -23.87
CA ASN A 59 -6.44 -35.67 -24.25
C ASN A 59 -6.71 -35.43 -25.75
N SER A 60 -6.27 -34.30 -26.30
CA SER A 60 -6.42 -33.98 -27.72
C SER A 60 -5.62 -34.95 -28.61
N ILE A 61 -4.39 -35.29 -28.20
CA ILE A 61 -3.56 -36.29 -28.88
C ILE A 61 -4.21 -37.68 -28.77
N LEU A 62 -4.68 -38.06 -27.59
CA LEU A 62 -5.36 -39.34 -27.38
C LEU A 62 -6.62 -39.46 -28.26
N ALA A 63 -7.45 -38.42 -28.28
CA ALA A 63 -8.64 -38.36 -29.13
C ALA A 63 -8.27 -38.44 -30.62
N TRP A 64 -7.20 -37.75 -31.05
CA TRP A 64 -6.73 -37.78 -32.42
C TRP A 64 -6.21 -39.17 -32.83
N VAL A 65 -5.43 -39.83 -31.97
CA VAL A 65 -4.91 -41.18 -32.19
C VAL A 65 -6.06 -42.20 -32.28
N MET A 66 -7.08 -42.06 -31.41
CA MET A 66 -8.28 -42.89 -31.38
C MET A 66 -9.26 -42.64 -32.54
N LYS A 67 -9.00 -41.65 -33.40
CA LYS A 67 -9.69 -41.53 -34.71
C LYS A 67 -9.25 -42.65 -35.67
N THR A 68 -8.08 -43.24 -35.45
CA THR A 68 -7.50 -44.33 -36.28
C THR A 68 -7.37 -45.64 -35.51
N ASP A 69 -7.17 -46.75 -36.21
CA ASP A 69 -6.98 -48.09 -35.62
C ASP A 69 -5.58 -48.33 -35.02
N ILE A 70 -4.66 -47.36 -35.17
CA ILE A 70 -3.26 -47.42 -34.70
C ILE A 70 -3.19 -47.71 -33.20
N ALA A 71 -4.05 -47.08 -32.39
CA ALA A 71 -4.07 -47.23 -30.95
C ALA A 71 -4.39 -48.67 -30.52
N ILE A 72 -5.41 -49.26 -31.14
CA ILE A 72 -5.90 -50.60 -30.82
C ILE A 72 -4.88 -51.65 -31.25
N LYS A 73 -4.31 -51.51 -32.46
CA LYS A 73 -3.24 -52.41 -32.94
C LYS A 73 -2.00 -52.37 -32.03
N GLN A 74 -1.67 -51.21 -31.47
CA GLN A 74 -0.55 -51.08 -30.54
C GLN A 74 -0.87 -51.70 -29.17
N ILE A 75 -2.12 -51.59 -28.68
CA ILE A 75 -2.58 -52.21 -27.43
C ILE A 75 -2.59 -53.74 -27.56
N GLU A 76 -3.09 -54.30 -28.66
CA GLU A 76 -3.05 -55.74 -28.94
C GLU A 76 -1.60 -56.25 -28.89
N LYS A 77 -0.69 -55.54 -29.58
CA LYS A 77 0.75 -55.84 -29.60
C LYS A 77 1.42 -55.74 -28.23
N TRP A 78 1.09 -54.72 -27.43
CA TRP A 78 1.63 -54.54 -26.07
C TRP A 78 1.06 -55.54 -25.07
N SER A 79 -0.16 -56.04 -25.31
CA SER A 79 -0.77 -57.10 -24.50
C SER A 79 -0.27 -58.51 -24.87
N TYR A 80 0.71 -58.62 -25.78
CA TYR A 80 1.16 -59.91 -26.34
C TYR A 80 -0.01 -60.77 -26.86
N ASP A 81 -0.99 -60.15 -27.53
CA ASP A 81 -2.23 -60.79 -28.02
C ASP A 81 -3.11 -61.43 -26.93
N TYR A 82 -2.90 -61.11 -25.66
CA TYR A 82 -3.73 -61.62 -24.55
C TYR A 82 -5.11 -60.95 -24.51
N ILE A 83 -5.23 -59.72 -25.03
CA ILE A 83 -6.48 -58.97 -25.15
C ILE A 83 -6.81 -58.83 -26.65
N LYS A 84 -7.73 -59.67 -27.15
CA LYS A 84 -8.29 -59.51 -28.51
C LYS A 84 -9.47 -58.58 -28.47
N MET A 85 -9.35 -57.38 -29.05
CA MET A 85 -10.43 -56.40 -29.04
C MET A 85 -11.23 -56.48 -30.35
N ASP A 86 -12.30 -57.28 -30.35
CA ASP A 86 -13.19 -57.42 -31.51
C ASP A 86 -14.12 -56.20 -31.64
N CYS A 87 -13.59 -55.15 -32.25
CA CYS A 87 -14.21 -53.83 -32.33
C CYS A 87 -15.10 -53.69 -33.58
N ALA A 88 -16.24 -54.39 -33.60
CA ALA A 88 -17.21 -54.27 -34.68
C ALA A 88 -17.92 -52.89 -34.71
N GLY A 89 -17.68 -52.10 -35.76
CA GLY A 89 -18.45 -50.92 -36.17
C GLY A 89 -18.36 -49.68 -35.28
N ASP A 90 -17.33 -48.83 -35.47
CA ASP A 90 -17.10 -47.53 -34.80
C ASP A 90 -17.19 -47.54 -33.25
N LYS A 91 -17.20 -48.72 -32.62
CA LYS A 91 -17.35 -48.86 -31.16
C LYS A 91 -16.09 -48.52 -30.37
N CYS A 92 -14.91 -48.76 -30.93
CA CYS A 92 -13.64 -48.60 -30.21
C CYS A 92 -12.75 -47.47 -30.74
N TYR A 93 -12.82 -47.19 -32.05
CA TYR A 93 -12.07 -46.11 -32.72
C TYR A 93 -13.00 -45.41 -33.72
N GLY A 94 -12.64 -44.20 -34.15
CA GLY A 94 -13.43 -43.39 -35.08
C GLY A 94 -14.14 -42.21 -34.42
N VAL A 95 -15.12 -41.61 -35.12
CA VAL A 95 -15.76 -40.33 -34.74
C VAL A 95 -16.40 -40.39 -33.35
N LEU A 96 -17.07 -41.50 -33.01
CA LEU A 96 -17.69 -41.69 -31.71
C LEU A 96 -16.66 -41.82 -30.57
N ALA A 97 -15.48 -42.41 -30.83
CA ALA A 97 -14.42 -42.52 -29.84
C ALA A 97 -13.81 -41.16 -29.48
N VAL A 98 -13.68 -40.26 -30.47
CA VAL A 98 -13.24 -38.86 -30.25
C VAL A 98 -14.21 -38.14 -29.29
N HIS A 99 -15.52 -38.24 -29.52
CA HIS A 99 -16.52 -37.61 -28.65
C HIS A 99 -16.55 -38.21 -27.24
N ARG A 100 -16.30 -39.51 -27.08
CA ARG A 100 -16.21 -40.19 -25.77
C ARG A 100 -15.06 -39.65 -24.92
N ILE A 101 -13.86 -39.55 -25.50
CA ILE A 101 -12.66 -39.05 -24.83
C ILE A 101 -12.80 -37.58 -24.46
N CYS A 102 -13.27 -36.75 -25.41
CA CYS A 102 -13.52 -35.33 -25.14
C CYS A 102 -14.66 -35.11 -24.13
N PHE A 103 -15.70 -35.95 -24.10
CA PHE A 103 -16.75 -35.89 -23.08
C PHE A 103 -16.20 -36.17 -21.69
N ALA A 104 -15.31 -37.15 -21.53
CA ALA A 104 -14.70 -37.44 -20.24
C ALA A 104 -13.92 -36.23 -19.69
N LEU A 105 -13.10 -35.58 -20.51
CA LEU A 105 -12.38 -34.36 -20.09
C LEU A 105 -13.35 -33.20 -19.82
N ALA A 106 -14.35 -32.99 -20.66
CA ALA A 106 -15.37 -31.97 -20.43
C ALA A 106 -16.08 -32.18 -19.08
N LEU A 107 -16.43 -33.43 -18.73
CA LEU A 107 -17.05 -33.77 -17.46
C LEU A 107 -16.14 -33.49 -16.25
N VAL A 108 -14.83 -33.78 -16.36
CA VAL A 108 -13.84 -33.41 -15.32
C VAL A 108 -13.86 -31.90 -15.08
N HIS A 109 -13.79 -31.11 -16.15
CA HIS A 109 -13.82 -29.65 -16.01
C HIS A 109 -15.18 -29.15 -15.50
N THR A 110 -16.30 -29.76 -15.86
CA THR A 110 -17.62 -29.43 -15.29
C THR A 110 -17.67 -29.69 -13.79
N ILE A 111 -17.17 -30.84 -13.33
CA ILE A 111 -17.11 -31.17 -11.89
C ILE A 111 -16.24 -30.16 -11.13
N LEU A 112 -15.06 -29.83 -11.67
CA LEU A 112 -14.17 -28.83 -11.06
C LEU A 112 -14.79 -27.43 -11.07
N SER A 113 -15.45 -27.03 -12.17
CA SER A 113 -16.13 -25.74 -12.27
C SER A 113 -17.22 -25.57 -11.22
N LEU A 114 -18.06 -26.60 -11.01
CA LEU A 114 -19.12 -26.62 -10.00
C LEU A 114 -18.56 -26.62 -8.57
N SER A 115 -17.45 -27.34 -8.34
CA SER A 115 -16.80 -27.44 -7.03
C SER A 115 -16.13 -26.14 -6.59
N LEU A 116 -15.82 -25.25 -7.54
CA LEU A 116 -15.06 -24.01 -7.33
C LEU A 116 -15.93 -22.75 -7.45
N ILE A 117 -17.27 -22.88 -7.46
CA ILE A 117 -18.19 -21.73 -7.45
C ILE A 117 -18.03 -20.94 -6.15
N GLY A 118 -17.75 -19.65 -6.28
CA GLY A 118 -17.67 -18.72 -5.15
C GLY A 118 -16.32 -18.68 -4.43
N VAL A 119 -15.31 -19.42 -4.89
CA VAL A 119 -13.93 -19.34 -4.38
C VAL A 119 -13.30 -18.03 -4.84
N ARG A 120 -12.80 -17.22 -3.90
CA ARG A 120 -12.28 -15.86 -4.15
C ARG A 120 -10.82 -15.65 -3.73
N ASP A 121 -10.27 -16.54 -2.91
CA ASP A 121 -8.87 -16.55 -2.47
C ASP A 121 -8.39 -18.01 -2.22
N THR A 122 -7.09 -18.22 -2.06
CA THR A 122 -6.53 -19.56 -1.73
C THR A 122 -6.66 -19.95 -0.26
N ARG A 123 -7.29 -19.11 0.58
CA ARG A 123 -7.58 -19.43 1.98
C ARG A 123 -8.77 -20.40 2.10
N ASP A 124 -9.69 -20.38 1.12
CA ASP A 124 -10.74 -21.41 1.01
C ASP A 124 -10.11 -22.78 0.74
N LYS A 125 -10.41 -23.77 1.60
CA LYS A 125 -9.92 -25.16 1.44
C LYS A 125 -10.24 -25.75 0.06
N ARG A 126 -11.30 -25.27 -0.59
CA ARG A 126 -11.67 -25.67 -1.96
C ARG A 126 -10.70 -25.16 -3.02
N ALA A 127 -9.92 -24.10 -2.76
CA ALA A 127 -8.86 -23.65 -3.67
C ALA A 127 -7.73 -24.68 -3.83
N ALA A 128 -7.51 -25.55 -2.84
CA ALA A 128 -6.60 -26.70 -2.97
C ALA A 128 -7.08 -27.69 -4.05
N ILE A 129 -8.39 -27.72 -4.38
CA ILE A 129 -8.92 -28.49 -5.51
C ILE A 129 -8.51 -27.86 -6.84
N GLN A 130 -8.25 -26.54 -6.90
CA GLN A 130 -7.70 -25.90 -8.10
C GLN A 130 -6.19 -26.14 -8.20
N ASN A 131 -5.43 -25.76 -7.17
CA ASN A 131 -3.97 -25.67 -7.22
C ASN A 131 -3.23 -26.97 -6.81
N GLY A 132 -3.88 -27.86 -6.07
CA GLY A 132 -3.30 -29.11 -5.56
C GLY A 132 -4.01 -30.37 -6.08
N TRP A 133 -3.88 -31.50 -5.36
CA TRP A 133 -4.63 -32.75 -5.62
C TRP A 133 -4.51 -33.30 -7.05
N TRP A 134 -3.33 -33.18 -7.67
CA TRP A 134 -3.09 -33.63 -9.05
C TRP A 134 -3.30 -35.12 -9.28
N GLY A 135 -2.88 -35.97 -8.33
CA GLY A 135 -3.07 -37.43 -8.41
C GLY A 135 -4.54 -37.83 -8.57
N PRO A 136 -5.44 -37.43 -7.63
CA PRO A 136 -6.88 -37.68 -7.75
C PRO A 136 -7.51 -37.15 -9.04
N LYS A 137 -7.11 -35.97 -9.52
CA LYS A 137 -7.64 -35.38 -10.77
C LYS A 137 -7.29 -36.19 -12.01
N VAL A 138 -6.02 -36.61 -12.11
CA VAL A 138 -5.54 -37.40 -13.24
C VAL A 138 -6.18 -38.79 -13.21
N LEU A 139 -6.29 -39.40 -12.03
CA LEU A 139 -7.01 -40.66 -11.86
C LEU A 139 -8.48 -40.53 -12.26
N LEU A 140 -9.17 -39.47 -11.81
CA LEU A 140 -10.56 -39.20 -12.19
C LEU A 140 -10.72 -39.06 -13.70
N TRP A 141 -9.82 -38.34 -14.38
CA TRP A 141 -9.83 -38.22 -15.83
C TRP A 141 -9.66 -39.58 -16.53
N LEU A 142 -8.68 -40.38 -16.14
CA LEU A 142 -8.44 -41.71 -16.72
C LEU A 142 -9.63 -42.66 -16.49
N VAL A 143 -10.21 -42.65 -15.29
CA VAL A 143 -11.41 -43.44 -14.96
C VAL A 143 -12.60 -42.99 -15.82
N LEU A 144 -12.85 -41.69 -15.94
CA LEU A 144 -13.95 -41.17 -16.75
C LEU A 144 -13.77 -41.46 -18.24
N VAL A 145 -12.54 -41.49 -18.76
CA VAL A 145 -12.26 -41.94 -20.14
C VAL A 145 -12.73 -43.38 -20.31
N VAL A 146 -12.37 -44.30 -19.41
CA VAL A 146 -12.80 -45.70 -19.49
C VAL A 146 -14.33 -45.84 -19.32
N VAL A 147 -14.91 -45.17 -18.33
CA VAL A 147 -16.37 -45.18 -18.07
C VAL A 147 -17.14 -44.66 -19.29
N SER A 148 -16.60 -43.68 -20.01
CA SER A 148 -17.25 -43.12 -21.19
C SER A 148 -17.51 -44.15 -22.29
N PHE A 149 -16.75 -45.25 -22.37
CA PHE A 149 -16.96 -46.32 -23.35
C PHE A 149 -18.14 -47.25 -23.00
N PHE A 150 -18.58 -47.27 -21.74
CA PHE A 150 -19.78 -48.03 -21.32
C PHE A 150 -21.09 -47.28 -21.58
N ILE A 151 -21.03 -45.98 -21.87
CA ILE A 151 -22.21 -45.17 -22.17
C ILE A 151 -22.73 -45.49 -23.60
N PRO A 152 -24.05 -45.69 -23.80
CA PRO A 152 -24.61 -46.04 -25.11
C PRO A 152 -24.36 -45.00 -26.22
N ASN A 153 -24.21 -45.47 -27.47
CA ASN A 153 -24.00 -44.62 -28.66
C ASN A 153 -25.02 -43.48 -28.83
N PRO A 154 -26.35 -43.67 -28.55
CA PRO A 154 -27.34 -42.59 -28.67
C PRO A 154 -26.99 -41.31 -27.91
N PHE A 155 -26.37 -41.43 -26.74
CA PHE A 155 -25.95 -40.27 -25.96
C PHE A 155 -24.88 -39.44 -26.70
N PHE A 156 -23.85 -40.10 -27.26
CA PHE A 156 -22.77 -39.41 -27.94
C PHE A 156 -23.17 -38.81 -29.29
N MET A 157 -24.21 -39.34 -29.93
CA MET A 157 -24.82 -38.71 -31.09
C MET A 157 -25.50 -37.39 -30.71
N PHE A 158 -26.28 -37.37 -29.63
CA PHE A 158 -26.87 -36.14 -29.13
C PHE A 158 -25.81 -35.14 -28.67
N TRP A 159 -24.82 -35.62 -27.90
CA TRP A 159 -23.70 -34.82 -27.40
C TRP A 159 -22.88 -34.20 -28.54
N GLY A 160 -22.55 -34.96 -29.58
CA GLY A 160 -21.77 -34.47 -30.72
C GLY A 160 -22.56 -33.44 -31.54
N ASN A 161 -23.79 -33.79 -31.91
CA ASN A 161 -24.57 -32.99 -32.88
C ASN A 161 -25.13 -31.69 -32.30
N TYR A 162 -25.41 -31.65 -30.99
CA TYR A 162 -26.04 -30.48 -30.37
C TYR A 162 -25.11 -29.82 -29.35
N VAL A 163 -24.68 -30.55 -28.33
CA VAL A 163 -23.98 -29.96 -27.17
C VAL A 163 -22.56 -29.50 -27.54
N SER A 164 -21.78 -30.37 -28.19
CA SER A 164 -20.41 -30.07 -28.61
C SER A 164 -20.37 -28.97 -29.66
N MET A 165 -21.33 -28.97 -30.59
CA MET A 165 -21.47 -27.93 -31.62
C MET A 165 -21.74 -26.54 -31.02
N ILE A 166 -22.67 -26.44 -30.05
CA ILE A 166 -22.95 -25.19 -29.35
C ILE A 166 -21.71 -24.71 -28.58
N GLY A 167 -21.09 -25.59 -27.79
CA GLY A 167 -19.90 -25.23 -27.01
C GLY A 167 -18.71 -24.81 -27.88
N ALA A 168 -18.50 -25.49 -29.01
CA ALA A 168 -17.46 -25.13 -29.98
C ALA A 168 -17.72 -23.76 -30.62
N THR A 169 -18.99 -23.44 -30.92
CA THR A 169 -19.38 -22.14 -31.49
C THR A 169 -19.16 -21.00 -30.49
N LEU A 170 -19.52 -21.19 -29.23
CA LEU A 170 -19.26 -20.23 -28.16
C LEU A 170 -17.76 -19.99 -27.94
N PHE A 171 -16.95 -21.05 -28.03
CA PHE A 171 -15.49 -20.94 -27.94
C PHE A 171 -14.90 -20.08 -29.05
N ILE A 172 -15.37 -20.26 -30.30
CA ILE A 172 -14.93 -19.44 -31.44
C ILE A 172 -15.30 -17.96 -31.21
N LEU A 173 -16.55 -17.68 -30.85
CA LEU A 173 -17.02 -16.31 -30.60
C LEU A 173 -16.21 -15.62 -29.49
N LEU A 174 -15.94 -16.34 -28.40
CA LEU A 174 -15.08 -15.86 -27.31
C LEU A 174 -13.68 -15.49 -27.83
N GLY A 175 -13.08 -16.35 -28.65
CA GLY A 175 -11.78 -16.10 -29.25
C GLY A 175 -11.76 -14.86 -30.15
N LEU A 176 -12.84 -14.60 -30.90
CA LEU A 176 -12.96 -13.40 -31.72
C LEU A 176 -13.05 -12.12 -30.89
N VAL A 177 -13.82 -12.13 -29.80
CA VAL A 177 -13.92 -10.96 -28.89
C VAL A 177 -12.57 -10.66 -28.25
N LEU A 178 -11.87 -11.68 -27.74
CA LEU A 178 -10.54 -11.50 -27.15
C LEU A 178 -9.49 -11.00 -28.14
N LEU A 179 -9.62 -11.36 -29.42
CA LEU A 179 -8.74 -10.85 -30.47
C LEU A 179 -8.96 -9.36 -30.72
N VAL A 180 -10.22 -8.90 -30.73
CA VAL A 180 -10.55 -7.46 -30.87
C VAL A 180 -10.06 -6.68 -29.64
N ASP A 181 -10.29 -7.21 -28.43
CA ASP A 181 -9.78 -6.63 -27.19
C ASP A 181 -8.25 -6.53 -27.18
N PHE A 182 -7.55 -7.59 -27.60
CA PHE A 182 -6.10 -7.57 -27.77
C PHE A 182 -5.64 -6.52 -28.78
N ALA A 183 -6.41 -6.26 -29.85
CA ALA A 183 -6.08 -5.21 -30.81
C ALA A 183 -6.14 -3.82 -30.20
N HIS A 184 -7.16 -3.52 -29.42
CA HIS A 184 -7.23 -2.26 -28.67
C HIS A 184 -6.10 -2.18 -27.64
N SER A 185 -5.92 -3.22 -26.83
CA SER A 185 -4.89 -3.28 -25.78
C SER A 185 -3.46 -3.15 -26.32
N TRP A 186 -3.12 -3.75 -27.46
CA TRP A 186 -1.79 -3.65 -28.08
C TRP A 186 -1.47 -2.23 -28.54
N SER A 187 -2.43 -1.57 -29.20
CA SER A 187 -2.29 -0.18 -29.64
C SER A 187 -2.14 0.76 -28.44
N GLU A 188 -3.00 0.60 -27.43
CA GLU A 188 -2.95 1.37 -26.18
C GLU A 188 -1.65 1.17 -25.42
N THR A 189 -1.17 -0.07 -25.30
CA THR A 189 0.10 -0.37 -24.61
C THR A 189 1.28 0.30 -25.31
N CYS A 190 1.34 0.24 -26.64
CA CYS A 190 2.40 0.90 -27.40
C CYS A 190 2.32 2.43 -27.31
N LEU A 191 1.11 3.01 -27.37
CA LEU A 191 0.89 4.45 -27.23
C LEU A 191 1.21 4.94 -25.82
N ASP A 192 0.70 4.29 -24.78
CA ASP A 192 0.94 4.65 -23.39
C ASP A 192 2.45 4.51 -23.06
N ASN A 193 3.13 3.46 -23.55
CA ASN A 193 4.57 3.33 -23.35
C ASN A 193 5.37 4.38 -24.14
N TRP A 194 4.89 4.82 -25.31
CA TRP A 194 5.52 5.91 -26.05
C TRP A 194 5.32 7.27 -25.37
N GLU A 195 4.10 7.59 -24.94
CA GLU A 195 3.74 8.82 -24.21
C GLU A 195 4.48 8.92 -22.87
N ASN A 196 4.71 7.79 -22.19
CA ASN A 196 5.38 7.73 -20.88
C ASN A 196 6.90 7.51 -20.95
N SER A 197 7.49 7.39 -22.16
CA SER A 197 8.94 7.26 -22.33
C SER A 197 9.66 8.60 -22.12
N SER A 198 10.06 8.87 -20.87
CA SER A 198 10.73 10.11 -20.42
C SER A 198 12.19 10.29 -20.92
N THR A 199 12.71 9.36 -21.74
CA THR A 199 14.10 9.37 -22.26
C THR A 199 14.22 9.79 -23.74
N GLY A 200 13.17 10.25 -24.41
CA GLY A 200 13.22 10.62 -25.83
C GLY A 200 13.45 9.42 -26.78
N SER A 201 13.25 8.19 -26.28
CA SER A 201 13.39 6.97 -27.06
C SER A 201 12.16 6.73 -27.93
N ASN A 202 12.34 6.79 -29.25
CA ASN A 202 11.28 6.52 -30.23
C ASN A 202 11.02 5.01 -30.42
N PHE A 203 11.54 4.14 -29.55
CA PHE A 203 11.46 2.68 -29.73
C PHE A 203 10.02 2.16 -29.81
N TRP A 204 9.15 2.56 -28.88
CA TRP A 204 7.74 2.15 -28.88
C TRP A 204 6.94 2.76 -30.04
N GLN A 205 7.31 3.97 -30.47
CA GLN A 205 6.77 4.58 -31.68
C GLN A 205 7.14 3.77 -32.93
N TRP A 206 8.41 3.37 -33.05
CA TRP A 206 8.90 2.52 -34.15
C TRP A 206 8.29 1.11 -34.10
N ILE A 207 8.05 0.55 -32.91
CA ILE A 207 7.30 -0.70 -32.76
C ILE A 207 5.87 -0.53 -33.25
N LEU A 208 5.17 0.54 -32.87
CA LEU A 208 3.78 0.76 -33.27
C LEU A 208 3.68 0.98 -34.79
N ILE A 209 4.51 1.86 -35.35
CA ILE A 209 4.55 2.14 -36.79
C ILE A 209 4.99 0.89 -37.57
N GLY A 210 6.06 0.23 -37.13
CA GLY A 210 6.62 -0.95 -37.76
C GLY A 210 5.67 -2.14 -37.73
N SER A 211 5.02 -2.42 -36.60
CA SER A 211 4.03 -3.50 -36.49
C SER A 211 2.77 -3.22 -37.32
N THR A 212 2.28 -1.97 -37.33
CA THR A 212 1.13 -1.56 -38.16
C THR A 212 1.45 -1.71 -39.65
N ALA A 213 2.60 -1.21 -40.09
CA ALA A 213 3.04 -1.33 -41.48
C ALA A 213 3.20 -2.81 -41.89
N ALA A 214 3.83 -3.62 -41.04
CA ALA A 214 4.02 -5.04 -41.29
C ALA A 214 2.69 -5.79 -41.45
N MET A 215 1.68 -5.47 -40.62
CA MET A 215 0.34 -6.09 -40.71
C MET A 215 -0.37 -5.75 -42.02
N TYR A 216 -0.32 -4.50 -42.48
CA TYR A 216 -0.93 -4.11 -43.75
C TYR A 216 -0.17 -4.67 -44.96
N ILE A 217 1.17 -4.67 -44.93
CA ILE A 217 1.98 -5.30 -45.97
C ILE A 217 1.61 -6.78 -46.07
N PHE A 218 1.52 -7.48 -44.93
CA PHE A 218 1.11 -8.88 -44.90
C PHE A 218 -0.28 -9.09 -45.53
N THR A 219 -1.28 -8.28 -45.13
CA THR A 219 -2.64 -8.34 -45.69
C THR A 219 -2.61 -8.17 -47.21
N ILE A 220 -1.95 -7.12 -47.72
CA ILE A 220 -1.87 -6.83 -49.16
C ILE A 220 -1.15 -7.94 -49.92
N THR A 221 0.00 -8.40 -49.42
CA THR A 221 0.78 -9.47 -50.06
C THR A 221 -0.02 -10.78 -50.09
N MET A 222 -0.65 -11.18 -48.99
CA MET A 222 -1.44 -12.41 -48.94
C MET A 222 -2.69 -12.33 -49.83
N THR A 223 -3.39 -11.19 -49.86
CA THR A 223 -4.50 -11.00 -50.79
C THR A 223 -4.04 -11.10 -52.25
N GLY A 224 -2.89 -10.53 -52.61
CA GLY A 224 -2.30 -10.67 -53.94
C GLY A 224 -1.96 -12.12 -54.30
N LEU A 225 -1.34 -12.87 -53.37
CA LEU A 225 -1.05 -14.29 -53.55
C LEU A 225 -2.34 -15.12 -53.68
N LEU A 226 -3.36 -14.81 -52.90
CA LEU A 226 -4.66 -15.46 -52.98
C LEU A 226 -5.30 -15.31 -54.37
N TYR A 227 -5.26 -14.11 -54.95
CA TYR A 227 -5.72 -13.91 -56.33
C TYR A 227 -4.86 -14.67 -57.35
N GLY A 228 -3.53 -14.68 -57.17
CA GLY A 228 -2.61 -15.36 -58.09
C GLY A 228 -2.75 -16.88 -58.09
N PHE A 229 -2.96 -17.51 -56.92
CA PHE A 229 -2.97 -18.97 -56.79
C PHE A 229 -4.37 -19.60 -56.79
N PHE A 230 -5.41 -18.87 -56.32
CA PHE A 230 -6.72 -19.46 -56.05
C PHE A 230 -7.90 -18.79 -56.77
N ALA A 231 -7.67 -17.71 -57.53
CA ALA A 231 -8.72 -16.98 -58.26
C ALA A 231 -8.61 -17.12 -59.79
N GLY A 232 -8.22 -18.31 -60.27
CA GLY A 232 -8.19 -18.66 -61.70
C GLY A 232 -9.57 -18.66 -62.38
N SER A 233 -9.59 -18.77 -63.71
CA SER A 233 -10.83 -18.81 -64.50
C SER A 233 -11.69 -20.02 -64.12
N GLY A 234 -12.87 -19.77 -63.53
CA GLY A 234 -13.80 -20.82 -63.06
C GLY A 234 -13.95 -20.92 -61.54
N CYS A 235 -13.07 -20.30 -60.75
CA CYS A 235 -13.09 -20.35 -59.28
C CYS A 235 -13.89 -19.17 -58.68
N THR A 236 -15.19 -19.08 -59.01
CA THR A 236 -16.05 -17.94 -58.65
C THR A 236 -16.22 -17.76 -57.13
N LEU A 237 -16.30 -18.86 -56.38
CA LEU A 237 -16.48 -18.84 -54.93
C LEU A 237 -15.23 -18.30 -54.20
N ASN A 238 -14.03 -18.78 -54.56
CA ASN A 238 -12.77 -18.27 -54.03
C ASN A 238 -12.61 -16.77 -54.34
N ARG A 239 -12.92 -16.37 -55.59
CA ARG A 239 -12.88 -14.96 -55.99
C ARG A 239 -13.83 -14.09 -55.16
N PHE A 240 -15.03 -14.57 -54.84
CA PHE A 240 -15.96 -13.86 -53.96
C PHE A 240 -15.37 -13.68 -52.56
N PHE A 241 -14.90 -14.75 -51.91
CA PHE A 241 -14.34 -14.66 -50.55
C PHE A 241 -13.15 -13.70 -50.44
N ILE A 242 -12.23 -13.75 -51.41
CA ILE A 242 -11.06 -12.86 -51.44
C ILE A 242 -11.50 -11.41 -51.66
N SER A 243 -12.40 -11.16 -52.62
CA SER A 243 -12.86 -9.80 -52.96
C SER A 243 -13.68 -9.18 -51.83
N PHE A 244 -14.55 -9.97 -51.20
CA PHE A 244 -15.40 -9.51 -50.11
C PHE A 244 -14.58 -9.20 -48.84
N ASN A 245 -13.59 -10.03 -48.51
CA ASN A 245 -12.68 -9.75 -47.38
C ASN A 245 -11.83 -8.49 -47.63
N LEU A 246 -11.37 -8.26 -48.86
CA LEU A 246 -10.67 -7.04 -49.23
C LEU A 246 -11.57 -5.81 -49.07
N ALA A 247 -12.82 -5.88 -49.56
CA ALA A 247 -13.77 -4.79 -49.41
C ALA A 247 -14.05 -4.46 -47.93
N LEU A 248 -14.29 -5.47 -47.09
CA LEU A 248 -14.47 -5.27 -45.64
C LEU A 248 -13.22 -4.67 -44.99
N SER A 249 -12.03 -5.12 -45.38
CA SER A 249 -10.77 -4.60 -44.83
C SER A 249 -10.57 -3.11 -45.16
N ILE A 250 -10.97 -2.68 -46.36
CA ILE A 250 -10.97 -1.27 -46.77
C ILE A 250 -11.99 -0.47 -45.96
N VAL A 251 -13.24 -0.96 -45.84
CA VAL A 251 -14.30 -0.30 -45.07
C VAL A 251 -13.88 -0.07 -43.62
N VAL A 252 -13.35 -1.10 -42.96
CA VAL A 252 -12.89 -1.04 -41.57
C VAL A 252 -11.74 -0.05 -41.40
N THR A 253 -10.79 -0.04 -42.35
CA THR A 253 -9.65 0.90 -42.32
C THR A 253 -10.11 2.35 -42.49
N ILE A 254 -11.07 2.61 -43.39
CA ILE A 254 -11.65 3.96 -43.56
C ILE A 254 -12.44 4.38 -42.32
N MET A 255 -13.23 3.46 -41.75
CA MET A 255 -14.07 3.73 -40.59
C MET A 255 -13.26 4.11 -39.36
N CYS A 256 -12.12 3.44 -39.11
CA CYS A 256 -11.29 3.72 -37.93
C CYS A 256 -10.66 5.12 -37.92
N VAL A 257 -10.45 5.74 -39.11
CA VAL A 257 -9.91 7.10 -39.26
C VAL A 257 -11.00 8.15 -39.54
N HIS A 258 -12.27 7.74 -39.59
CA HIS A 258 -13.37 8.65 -39.90
C HIS A 258 -13.52 9.72 -38.79
N PRO A 259 -13.67 11.01 -39.12
CA PRO A 259 -13.66 12.10 -38.13
C PRO A 259 -14.68 11.93 -37.00
N VAL A 260 -15.88 11.42 -37.30
CA VAL A 260 -16.92 11.15 -36.30
C VAL A 260 -16.49 10.05 -35.33
N VAL A 261 -15.87 8.97 -35.82
CA VAL A 261 -15.38 7.88 -34.94
C VAL A 261 -14.23 8.39 -34.06
N GLN A 262 -13.37 9.25 -34.60
CA GLN A 262 -12.26 9.88 -33.87
C GLN A 262 -12.73 10.87 -32.79
N GLU A 263 -13.88 11.53 -32.98
CA GLU A 263 -14.47 12.43 -31.96
C GLU A 263 -14.94 11.66 -30.72
N TYR A 264 -15.56 10.50 -30.91
CA TYR A 264 -16.06 9.64 -29.82
C TYR A 264 -15.01 8.65 -29.31
N ASN A 265 -14.03 8.27 -30.12
CA ASN A 265 -12.94 7.35 -29.77
C ASN A 265 -11.59 7.85 -30.32
N PRO A 266 -10.91 8.78 -29.61
CA PRO A 266 -9.67 9.42 -30.07
C PRO A 266 -8.45 8.49 -30.05
N ARG A 267 -8.56 7.29 -29.45
CA ARG A 267 -7.52 6.26 -29.47
C ARG A 267 -7.73 5.21 -30.56
N SER A 268 -8.80 5.31 -31.34
CA SER A 268 -8.96 4.51 -32.56
C SER A 268 -7.84 4.85 -33.56
N GLY A 269 -7.17 3.85 -34.11
CA GLY A 269 -6.05 4.05 -35.03
C GLY A 269 -5.87 2.90 -36.01
N LEU A 270 -4.92 3.07 -36.93
CA LEU A 270 -4.60 2.09 -37.97
C LEU A 270 -3.99 0.80 -37.42
N ALA A 271 -3.42 0.83 -36.21
CA ALA A 271 -2.82 -0.34 -35.58
C ALA A 271 -3.85 -1.42 -35.24
N GLN A 272 -5.00 -1.02 -34.68
CA GLN A 272 -6.08 -1.96 -34.33
C GLN A 272 -6.70 -2.60 -35.59
N SER A 273 -7.01 -1.78 -36.60
CA SER A 273 -7.60 -2.25 -37.87
C SER A 273 -6.61 -3.10 -38.68
N GLY A 274 -5.31 -2.77 -38.65
CA GLY A 274 -4.24 -3.58 -39.24
C GLY A 274 -4.21 -5.02 -38.70
N MET A 275 -4.34 -5.20 -37.39
CA MET A 275 -4.32 -6.55 -36.80
C MET A 275 -5.57 -7.37 -37.13
N VAL A 276 -6.76 -6.75 -37.07
CA VAL A 276 -8.02 -7.40 -37.42
C VAL A 276 -8.04 -7.82 -38.89
N THR A 277 -7.57 -6.95 -39.79
CA THR A 277 -7.49 -7.25 -41.24
C THR A 277 -6.47 -8.34 -41.57
N ALA A 278 -5.32 -8.36 -40.87
CA ALA A 278 -4.32 -9.41 -41.02
C ALA A 278 -4.86 -10.79 -40.58
N TYR A 279 -5.57 -10.84 -39.45
CA TYR A 279 -6.17 -12.08 -38.95
C TYR A 279 -7.29 -12.60 -39.86
N CYS A 280 -8.19 -11.72 -40.31
CA CYS A 280 -9.26 -12.09 -41.24
C CYS A 280 -8.70 -12.60 -42.56
N THR A 281 -7.66 -11.95 -43.08
CA THR A 281 -6.96 -12.41 -44.29
C THR A 281 -6.32 -13.79 -44.07
N TYR A 282 -5.73 -14.05 -42.90
CA TYR A 282 -5.26 -15.38 -42.54
C TYR A 282 -6.39 -16.43 -42.51
N LEU A 283 -7.57 -16.11 -41.98
CA LEU A 283 -8.70 -17.04 -41.99
C LEU A 283 -9.15 -17.37 -43.41
N ILE A 284 -9.15 -16.39 -44.33
CA ILE A 284 -9.45 -16.62 -45.75
C ILE A 284 -8.35 -17.45 -46.43
N VAL A 285 -7.07 -17.18 -46.16
CA VAL A 285 -5.96 -18.03 -46.63
C VAL A 285 -6.16 -19.46 -46.17
N SER A 286 -6.47 -19.65 -44.88
CA SER A 286 -6.70 -20.95 -44.28
C SER A 286 -7.96 -21.64 -44.82
N ALA A 287 -9.02 -20.90 -45.12
CA ALA A 287 -10.26 -21.42 -45.69
C ALA A 287 -10.06 -21.93 -47.12
N VAL A 288 -9.46 -21.11 -47.98
CA VAL A 288 -9.29 -21.40 -49.41
C VAL A 288 -8.19 -22.44 -49.65
N SER A 289 -7.09 -22.41 -48.88
CA SER A 289 -6.01 -23.41 -48.99
C SER A 289 -6.44 -24.82 -48.55
N ASN A 290 -7.44 -24.91 -47.68
CA ASN A 290 -7.98 -26.17 -47.18
C ASN A 290 -9.30 -26.56 -47.84
N HIS A 291 -9.82 -25.77 -48.78
CA HIS A 291 -11.04 -26.06 -49.50
C HIS A 291 -10.85 -27.26 -50.43
N THR A 292 -11.79 -28.20 -50.36
CA THR A 292 -11.88 -29.38 -51.22
C THR A 292 -12.95 -29.17 -52.29
N ASP A 293 -12.67 -28.36 -53.32
CA ASP A 293 -13.51 -28.35 -54.52
C ASP A 293 -13.32 -29.66 -55.31
N ASP A 294 -14.40 -30.17 -55.93
CA ASP A 294 -14.38 -31.30 -56.87
C ASP A 294 -13.55 -31.00 -58.13
N ASN A 295 -13.37 -29.72 -58.45
CA ASN A 295 -12.50 -29.26 -59.53
C ASN A 295 -11.07 -29.06 -59.02
N GLN A 296 -10.22 -30.03 -59.35
CA GLN A 296 -8.79 -30.08 -58.99
C GLN A 296 -7.95 -28.87 -59.44
N SER A 297 -8.54 -27.95 -60.23
CA SER A 297 -7.91 -26.73 -60.78
C SER A 297 -7.91 -25.52 -59.85
N CYS A 298 -8.79 -25.45 -58.84
CA CYS A 298 -8.94 -24.24 -58.00
C CYS A 298 -8.02 -24.20 -56.76
N ASN A 299 -7.35 -25.31 -56.41
CA ASN A 299 -6.39 -25.38 -55.31
C ASN A 299 -5.10 -26.13 -55.73
N PRO A 300 -4.07 -25.42 -56.22
CA PRO A 300 -2.85 -26.03 -56.74
C PRO A 300 -1.95 -26.66 -55.65
N LEU A 301 -2.22 -26.41 -54.36
CA LEU A 301 -1.41 -26.93 -53.25
C LEU A 301 -1.65 -28.42 -52.94
N ARG A 302 -2.59 -29.07 -53.63
CA ARG A 302 -2.97 -30.48 -53.38
C ARG A 302 -2.00 -31.51 -53.97
N SER A 303 -1.17 -31.15 -54.95
CA SER A 303 -0.39 -32.09 -55.80
C SER A 303 1.01 -32.48 -55.29
N GLY A 304 1.51 -31.90 -54.19
CA GLY A 304 2.85 -32.19 -53.63
C GLY A 304 2.89 -33.42 -52.70
N SER A 305 3.60 -34.48 -53.09
CA SER A 305 3.59 -35.80 -52.41
C SER A 305 4.67 -36.01 -51.31
N GLY A 306 5.75 -35.24 -51.27
CA GLY A 306 6.97 -35.61 -50.51
C GLY A 306 7.02 -35.30 -49.00
N THR A 307 6.35 -34.25 -48.51
CA THR A 307 6.56 -33.72 -47.13
C THR A 307 5.33 -33.90 -46.22
N ARG A 308 4.37 -34.73 -46.65
CA ARG A 308 2.99 -34.72 -46.17
C ARG A 308 2.82 -35.20 -44.73
N LYS A 309 3.37 -36.36 -44.37
CA LYS A 309 3.14 -36.99 -43.05
C LYS A 309 3.75 -36.20 -41.90
N ALA A 310 4.99 -35.72 -42.06
CA ALA A 310 5.64 -34.88 -41.04
C ALA A 310 4.94 -33.53 -40.89
N ALA A 311 4.50 -32.90 -41.98
CA ALA A 311 3.75 -31.65 -41.93
C ALA A 311 2.36 -31.80 -41.28
N ILE A 312 1.67 -32.93 -41.50
CA ILE A 312 0.40 -33.24 -40.84
C ILE A 312 0.60 -33.44 -39.33
N VAL A 313 1.61 -34.21 -38.92
CA VAL A 313 1.89 -34.48 -37.51
C VAL A 313 2.36 -33.21 -36.79
N LEU A 314 3.30 -32.48 -37.38
CA LEU A 314 3.82 -31.23 -36.84
C LEU A 314 2.73 -30.15 -36.77
N GLY A 315 1.90 -30.04 -37.81
CA GLY A 315 0.77 -29.12 -37.86
C GLY A 315 -0.32 -29.46 -36.86
N GLY A 316 -0.62 -30.74 -36.65
CA GLY A 316 -1.60 -31.21 -35.66
C GLY A 316 -1.16 -30.93 -34.22
N VAL A 317 0.08 -31.28 -33.88
CA VAL A 317 0.66 -31.00 -32.55
C VAL A 317 0.70 -29.49 -32.27
N PHE A 318 1.14 -28.69 -33.25
CA PHE A 318 1.14 -27.24 -33.13
C PHE A 318 -0.26 -26.67 -32.96
N THR A 319 -1.26 -27.24 -33.65
CA THR A 319 -2.67 -26.83 -33.51
C THR A 319 -3.17 -27.07 -32.09
N PHE A 320 -2.87 -28.22 -31.48
CA PHE A 320 -3.26 -28.48 -30.09
C PHE A 320 -2.55 -27.57 -29.08
N LEU A 321 -1.25 -27.28 -29.29
CA LEU A 321 -0.50 -26.34 -28.45
C LEU A 321 -1.05 -24.91 -28.58
N ALA A 322 -1.39 -24.48 -29.79
CA ALA A 322 -1.99 -23.17 -30.04
C ALA A 322 -3.38 -23.04 -29.40
N ILE A 323 -4.21 -24.09 -29.49
CA ILE A 323 -5.51 -24.14 -28.80
C ILE A 323 -5.30 -24.10 -27.29
N ALA A 324 -4.40 -24.92 -26.73
CA ALA A 324 -4.13 -24.94 -25.30
C ALA A 324 -3.64 -23.58 -24.75
N TYR A 325 -2.75 -22.90 -25.50
CA TYR A 325 -2.31 -21.55 -25.16
C TYR A 325 -3.47 -20.54 -25.20
N SER A 326 -4.26 -20.56 -26.28
CA SER A 326 -5.42 -19.68 -26.45
C SER A 326 -6.46 -19.90 -25.34
N THR A 327 -6.80 -21.15 -25.05
CA THR A 327 -7.71 -21.55 -23.97
C THR A 327 -7.21 -21.05 -22.61
N THR A 328 -5.92 -21.24 -22.31
CA THR A 328 -5.32 -20.79 -21.05
C THR A 328 -5.35 -19.27 -20.94
N ARG A 329 -5.06 -18.53 -22.02
CA ARG A 329 -5.15 -17.07 -22.03
C ARG A 329 -6.59 -16.59 -21.84
N ALA A 330 -7.53 -17.12 -22.61
CA ALA A 330 -8.95 -16.80 -22.53
C ALA A 330 -9.53 -17.08 -21.13
N ALA A 331 -9.11 -18.18 -20.51
CA ALA A 331 -9.52 -18.56 -19.16
C ALA A 331 -8.98 -17.61 -18.07
N THR A 332 -7.89 -16.87 -18.34
CA THR A 332 -7.25 -15.94 -17.39
C THR A 332 -7.67 -14.48 -17.54
N GLN A 333 -8.18 -14.05 -18.71
CA GLN A 333 -8.59 -12.67 -18.98
C GLN A 333 -10.05 -12.34 -18.57
N SER A 334 -10.64 -13.14 -17.68
CA SER A 334 -12.09 -13.25 -17.46
C SER A 334 -12.80 -12.04 -16.84
N ARG A 335 -12.09 -10.98 -16.43
CA ARG A 335 -12.73 -9.77 -15.90
C ARG A 335 -13.52 -9.00 -16.96
N ALA A 336 -13.21 -9.21 -18.23
CA ALA A 336 -13.84 -8.54 -19.37
C ALA A 336 -15.27 -8.97 -19.67
N LEU A 337 -15.59 -10.23 -19.42
CA LEU A 337 -16.73 -10.92 -20.05
C LEU A 337 -17.80 -11.39 -19.07
N VAL A 338 -17.47 -11.46 -17.77
CA VAL A 338 -18.44 -11.76 -16.71
C VAL A 338 -18.93 -10.44 -16.14
N GLY A 339 -19.81 -9.76 -16.89
CA GLY A 339 -20.55 -8.63 -16.39
C GLY A 339 -21.42 -9.09 -15.22
N ASN A 340 -20.98 -8.84 -13.99
CA ASN A 340 -21.80 -9.14 -12.82
C ASN A 340 -21.96 -7.90 -11.95
N LYS A 341 -23.20 -7.40 -11.94
CA LYS A 341 -23.82 -6.67 -10.85
C LYS A 341 -23.72 -7.54 -9.59
N SER A 342 -22.65 -7.40 -8.82
CA SER A 342 -22.59 -7.92 -7.44
C SER A 342 -22.10 -6.81 -6.52
N LYS A 343 -22.98 -6.41 -5.61
CA LYS A 343 -22.72 -5.47 -4.53
C LYS A 343 -21.43 -5.86 -3.78
N LYS A 344 -20.63 -4.84 -3.45
CA LYS A 344 -19.68 -4.75 -2.31
C LYS A 344 -18.94 -6.05 -1.92
N THR A 345 -17.65 -6.16 -2.26
CA THR A 345 -16.54 -6.75 -1.45
C THR A 345 -15.27 -6.97 -2.30
N GLY A 346 -14.10 -6.46 -1.85
CA GLY A 346 -12.76 -6.95 -2.21
C GLY A 346 -11.97 -6.18 -3.30
N PRO A 347 -10.64 -5.96 -3.13
CA PRO A 347 -9.82 -5.13 -4.02
C PRO A 347 -9.42 -5.85 -5.33
N VAL A 348 -9.26 -5.05 -6.37
CA VAL A 348 -9.02 -5.44 -7.76
C VAL A 348 -7.50 -5.55 -8.02
N TYR A 349 -6.96 -6.76 -8.15
CA TYR A 349 -5.56 -7.05 -8.50
C TYR A 349 -5.27 -6.88 -10.01
N LEU A 350 -4.31 -6.05 -10.42
CA LEU A 350 -3.93 -5.87 -11.85
C LEU A 350 -2.87 -6.91 -12.28
N PRO A 351 -2.94 -7.47 -13.51
CA PRO A 351 -1.98 -8.48 -13.97
C PRO A 351 -0.65 -7.82 -14.38
N GLY A 352 0.39 -8.06 -13.58
CA GLY A 352 1.78 -7.75 -13.90
C GLY A 352 2.38 -8.74 -14.91
N ASN A 353 3.22 -8.21 -15.78
CA ASN A 353 3.81 -8.83 -16.98
C ASN A 353 4.77 -9.98 -16.61
N ASP A 354 4.53 -11.18 -17.16
CA ASP A 354 5.39 -12.35 -17.01
C ASP A 354 6.61 -12.28 -17.97
N GLY A 355 7.82 -12.44 -17.41
CA GLY A 355 8.99 -13.01 -18.09
C GLY A 355 10.11 -12.04 -18.48
N HIS A 356 11.27 -12.17 -17.82
CA HIS A 356 12.45 -12.83 -18.41
C HIS A 356 13.41 -13.29 -17.28
N ALA A 357 13.78 -14.56 -17.35
CA ALA A 357 14.68 -15.25 -16.44
C ALA A 357 16.12 -15.22 -16.98
N GLU A 358 17.10 -15.00 -16.11
CA GLU A 358 18.46 -15.49 -16.31
C GLU A 358 19.02 -16.04 -14.98
N MET A 359 19.61 -17.23 -15.08
CA MET A 359 20.17 -18.03 -13.99
C MET A 359 21.55 -17.55 -13.55
N GLY A 360 21.84 -17.66 -12.25
CA GLY A 360 23.19 -17.69 -11.69
C GLY A 360 23.20 -18.49 -10.37
N VAL A 361 23.92 -19.61 -10.35
CA VAL A 361 24.00 -20.60 -9.25
C VAL A 361 25.21 -20.33 -8.36
N VAL A 362 25.05 -20.22 -7.03
CA VAL A 362 26.05 -20.62 -6.00
C VAL A 362 25.33 -21.09 -4.71
N ASN A 363 25.91 -22.13 -4.09
CA ASN A 363 25.34 -23.11 -3.16
C ASN A 363 25.21 -22.71 -1.67
N THR A 364 24.16 -23.27 -1.05
CA THR A 364 23.97 -23.66 0.36
C THR A 364 24.28 -22.64 1.47
N GLN A 365 23.22 -22.02 2.02
CA GLN A 365 23.20 -21.34 3.32
C GLN A 365 22.80 -22.29 4.47
N PRO A 366 23.34 -22.11 5.70
CA PRO A 366 22.97 -22.89 6.87
C PRO A 366 21.59 -22.53 7.42
N SER A 367 20.99 -23.43 8.21
CA SER A 367 19.60 -23.32 8.68
C SER A 367 19.34 -22.16 9.65
N ARG A 368 18.07 -21.72 9.73
CA ARG A 368 17.54 -20.49 10.39
C ARG A 368 18.02 -20.27 11.84
N THR A 369 18.30 -21.32 12.61
CA THR A 369 18.75 -21.24 14.01
C THR A 369 20.27 -21.12 14.20
N GLU A 370 21.06 -21.41 13.16
CA GLU A 370 22.52 -21.32 13.18
C GLU A 370 23.05 -20.07 12.47
N SER A 371 22.17 -19.13 12.13
CA SER A 371 22.57 -17.89 11.48
C SER A 371 23.36 -17.00 12.46
N PRO A 372 24.49 -16.38 12.02
CA PRO A 372 25.27 -15.47 12.85
C PRO A 372 24.50 -14.23 13.35
N ARG A 373 23.32 -13.95 12.78
CA ARG A 373 22.43 -12.85 13.15
C ARG A 373 21.53 -13.24 14.33
N TYR A 374 20.93 -14.43 14.30
CA TYR A 374 20.10 -14.94 15.39
C TYR A 374 20.91 -15.17 16.68
N GLN A 375 22.13 -15.70 16.55
CA GLN A 375 23.06 -15.84 17.69
C GLN A 375 23.49 -14.48 18.27
N ALA A 376 23.63 -13.45 17.43
CA ALA A 376 23.98 -12.10 17.88
C ALA A 376 22.83 -11.38 18.60
N LEU A 377 21.59 -11.62 18.18
CA LEU A 377 20.40 -11.12 18.88
C LEU A 377 20.19 -11.86 20.22
N LEU A 378 20.38 -13.18 20.25
CA LEU A 378 20.34 -13.97 21.49
C LEU A 378 21.38 -13.48 22.51
N ALA A 379 22.62 -13.24 22.08
CA ALA A 379 23.67 -12.69 22.93
C ALA A 379 23.36 -11.25 23.41
N ALA A 380 22.68 -10.44 22.60
CA ALA A 380 22.27 -9.08 22.98
C ALA A 380 21.08 -9.04 23.95
N VAL A 381 20.21 -10.05 23.90
CA VAL A 381 19.12 -10.29 24.86
C VAL A 381 19.68 -10.85 26.17
N GLU A 382 20.62 -11.80 26.13
CA GLU A 382 21.35 -12.28 27.32
C GLU A 382 22.16 -11.16 28.00
N ALA A 383 22.65 -10.19 27.23
CA ALA A 383 23.37 -9.01 27.74
C ALA A 383 22.45 -7.88 28.24
N GLY A 384 21.12 -8.02 28.17
CA GLY A 384 20.16 -7.00 28.64
C GLY A 384 20.14 -5.69 27.85
N ALA A 385 20.78 -5.65 26.68
CA ALA A 385 20.91 -4.44 25.86
C ALA A 385 19.68 -4.17 24.98
N ILE A 386 18.84 -5.19 24.78
CA ILE A 386 17.56 -5.13 24.07
C ILE A 386 16.59 -6.15 24.71
N PRO A 387 15.28 -5.84 24.78
CA PRO A 387 14.29 -6.77 25.30
C PRO A 387 14.20 -8.02 24.40
N ALA A 388 13.81 -9.16 24.97
CA ALA A 388 13.67 -10.42 24.24
C ALA A 388 12.74 -10.33 23.00
N SER A 389 11.84 -9.34 22.97
CA SER A 389 10.98 -9.02 21.83
C SER A 389 11.73 -8.57 20.58
N ALA A 390 12.96 -8.08 20.69
CA ALA A 390 13.77 -7.71 19.51
C ALA A 390 14.19 -8.93 18.66
N LEU A 391 14.16 -10.14 19.23
CA LEU A 391 14.31 -11.40 18.47
C LEU A 391 13.12 -11.68 17.55
N ASP A 392 11.95 -11.08 17.84
CA ASP A 392 10.70 -11.31 17.13
C ASP A 392 10.33 -10.14 16.18
N GLU A 393 11.09 -9.03 16.21
CA GLU A 393 10.82 -7.79 15.44
C GLU A 393 11.20 -7.87 13.95
N GLU A 394 11.87 -8.92 13.48
CA GLU A 394 12.18 -9.10 12.06
C GLU A 394 11.10 -9.87 11.26
N GLU A 395 9.98 -10.27 11.87
CA GLU A 395 8.90 -10.94 11.11
C GLU A 395 7.99 -9.99 10.31
N SER A 396 8.17 -8.65 10.36
CA SER A 396 7.24 -7.72 9.71
C SER A 396 7.75 -6.85 8.57
N ASP A 397 9.03 -6.93 8.16
CA ASP A 397 9.55 -6.12 7.04
C ASP A 397 10.23 -6.91 5.89
N ASP A 398 10.19 -8.24 5.90
CA ASP A 398 10.65 -9.08 4.78
C ASP A 398 9.47 -9.90 4.18
N GLU A 399 8.58 -9.24 3.43
CA GLU A 399 7.97 -9.91 2.27
C GLU A 399 8.80 -9.58 1.03
N ASP A 400 9.96 -10.20 0.91
CA ASP A 400 10.41 -10.84 -0.34
C ASP A 400 11.42 -11.96 -0.02
N ASP A 401 11.05 -13.18 -0.42
CA ASP A 401 11.81 -14.44 -0.48
C ASP A 401 12.06 -15.25 0.82
N VAL A 402 10.97 -15.84 1.36
CA VAL A 402 11.06 -17.16 2.01
C VAL A 402 11.41 -18.21 0.94
N VAL A 403 12.69 -18.47 0.74
CA VAL A 403 13.16 -19.63 -0.06
C VAL A 403 12.99 -20.88 0.79
N GLY A 404 11.81 -21.49 0.74
CA GLY A 404 11.57 -22.76 1.42
C GLY A 404 10.16 -23.35 1.30
N GLU A 405 9.12 -22.54 1.10
CA GLU A 405 7.77 -23.05 0.84
C GLU A 405 7.22 -22.47 -0.46
N THR A 406 6.64 -23.35 -1.27
CA THR A 406 6.12 -23.07 -2.62
C THR A 406 5.26 -21.79 -2.64
N ARG A 407 5.78 -20.72 -3.28
CA ARG A 407 5.10 -19.46 -3.63
C ARG A 407 3.61 -19.68 -3.94
N ASP A 408 2.74 -19.37 -2.99
CA ASP A 408 1.29 -19.23 -3.23
C ASP A 408 1.01 -17.78 -3.64
N ASP A 409 1.00 -17.54 -4.95
CA ASP A 409 0.85 -16.23 -5.56
C ASP A 409 -0.61 -15.73 -5.67
N GLU A 410 -1.53 -16.41 -4.96
CA GLU A 410 -2.98 -16.14 -4.91
C GLU A 410 -3.53 -16.04 -3.47
N ARG A 411 -2.65 -15.94 -2.46
CA ARG A 411 -2.98 -15.85 -1.01
C ARG A 411 -3.87 -14.68 -0.62
N SER A 412 -3.82 -13.59 -1.38
CA SER A 412 -4.62 -12.37 -1.19
C SER A 412 -5.85 -12.27 -2.09
N GLY A 413 -6.07 -13.24 -2.99
CA GLY A 413 -7.17 -13.26 -3.95
C GLY A 413 -6.81 -14.02 -5.22
N THR A 414 -7.76 -14.77 -5.82
CA THR A 414 -7.49 -15.55 -7.03
C THR A 414 -7.16 -14.62 -8.21
N ARG A 415 -6.12 -14.93 -8.99
CA ARG A 415 -5.72 -14.09 -10.15
C ARG A 415 -6.77 -14.11 -11.26
N TYR A 416 -7.58 -15.16 -11.31
CA TYR A 416 -8.69 -15.34 -12.24
C TYR A 416 -9.83 -16.11 -11.56
N ASN A 417 -11.02 -16.09 -12.16
CA ASN A 417 -12.15 -16.85 -11.63
C ASN A 417 -11.97 -18.34 -11.95
N TYR A 418 -11.72 -19.17 -10.92
CA TYR A 418 -11.47 -20.61 -11.11
C TYR A 418 -12.65 -21.35 -11.75
N SER A 419 -13.89 -21.03 -11.37
CA SER A 419 -15.06 -21.67 -11.94
C SER A 419 -15.16 -21.36 -13.45
N TRP A 420 -14.97 -20.09 -13.83
CA TRP A 420 -14.96 -19.67 -15.24
C TRP A 420 -13.79 -20.26 -16.02
N PHE A 421 -12.61 -20.38 -15.40
CA PHE A 421 -11.46 -21.02 -16.00
C PHE A 421 -11.81 -22.42 -16.51
N HIS A 422 -12.50 -23.23 -15.70
CA HIS A 422 -12.94 -24.55 -16.11
C HIS A 422 -14.05 -24.52 -17.17
N VAL A 423 -14.96 -23.54 -17.16
CA VAL A 423 -15.97 -23.36 -18.22
C VAL A 423 -15.31 -23.14 -19.59
N ILE A 424 -14.26 -22.33 -19.66
CA ILE A 424 -13.51 -22.12 -20.90
C ILE A 424 -12.87 -23.41 -21.41
N PHE A 425 -12.30 -24.23 -20.51
CA PHE A 425 -11.74 -25.54 -20.86
C PHE A 425 -12.80 -26.55 -21.31
N VAL A 426 -14.03 -26.51 -20.78
CA VAL A 426 -15.16 -27.32 -21.28
C VAL A 426 -15.45 -26.97 -22.74
N MET A 427 -15.61 -25.66 -23.04
CA MET A 427 -15.90 -25.19 -24.40
C MET A 427 -14.75 -25.51 -25.38
N ALA A 428 -13.50 -25.35 -24.94
CA ALA A 428 -12.32 -25.71 -25.72
C ALA A 428 -12.26 -27.21 -26.03
N THR A 429 -12.66 -28.07 -25.09
CA THR A 429 -12.67 -29.52 -25.28
C THR A 429 -13.74 -29.93 -26.30
N MET A 430 -14.91 -29.27 -26.25
CA MET A 430 -15.96 -29.43 -27.27
C MET A 430 -15.49 -28.94 -28.64
N TYR A 431 -14.76 -27.81 -28.70
CA TYR A 431 -14.15 -27.32 -29.94
C TYR A 431 -13.15 -28.33 -30.53
N VAL A 432 -12.27 -28.92 -29.72
CA VAL A 432 -11.35 -29.96 -30.20
C VAL A 432 -12.10 -31.18 -30.72
N ALA A 433 -13.18 -31.60 -30.06
CA ALA A 433 -14.02 -32.69 -30.55
C ALA A 433 -14.55 -32.38 -31.96
N MET A 434 -15.15 -31.20 -32.16
CA MET A 434 -15.69 -30.77 -33.45
C MET A 434 -14.60 -30.57 -34.52
N LEU A 435 -13.43 -30.07 -34.12
CA LEU A 435 -12.27 -29.90 -35.00
C LEU A 435 -11.75 -31.25 -35.50
N LEU A 436 -11.66 -32.25 -34.63
CA LEU A 436 -11.17 -33.59 -34.96
C LEU A 436 -12.19 -34.41 -35.74
N THR A 437 -13.48 -34.15 -35.57
CA THR A 437 -14.56 -34.81 -36.32
C THR A 437 -14.97 -34.05 -37.58
N ASP A 438 -14.20 -33.03 -37.97
CA ASP A 438 -14.41 -32.21 -39.17
C ASP A 438 -15.81 -31.57 -39.23
N TRP A 439 -16.40 -31.30 -38.07
CA TRP A 439 -17.75 -30.76 -37.87
C TRP A 439 -18.88 -31.64 -38.45
N ASN A 440 -18.63 -32.94 -38.57
CA ASN A 440 -19.59 -33.87 -39.16
C ASN A 440 -20.75 -34.21 -38.22
N VAL A 441 -21.94 -34.42 -38.78
CA VAL A 441 -23.14 -34.84 -38.03
C VAL A 441 -23.09 -36.37 -37.85
N VAL A 442 -23.05 -36.82 -36.60
CA VAL A 442 -23.04 -38.23 -36.24
C VAL A 442 -24.41 -38.86 -36.53
N SER A 443 -24.49 -39.83 -37.44
CA SER A 443 -25.73 -40.46 -37.92
C SER A 443 -25.72 -41.99 -37.77
N ASN A 444 -26.90 -42.59 -37.62
CA ASN A 444 -27.11 -44.04 -37.45
C ASN A 444 -26.98 -44.87 -38.74
N LYS A 445 -26.71 -44.25 -39.89
CA LYS A 445 -26.57 -45.00 -41.16
C LYS A 445 -25.15 -45.56 -41.26
N PRO A 446 -24.96 -46.88 -41.47
CA PRO A 446 -23.64 -47.41 -41.78
C PRO A 446 -23.14 -46.73 -43.05
N ILE A 447 -21.95 -46.12 -42.98
CA ILE A 447 -21.30 -45.51 -44.12
C ILE A 447 -21.04 -46.64 -45.14
N SER A 448 -21.72 -46.60 -46.28
CA SER A 448 -21.67 -47.62 -47.33
C SER A 448 -20.43 -47.53 -48.21
N THR A 449 -19.36 -46.89 -47.74
CA THR A 449 -18.06 -46.84 -48.40
C THR A 449 -16.98 -47.17 -47.38
N PRO A 450 -16.11 -48.16 -47.64
CA PRO A 450 -15.01 -48.47 -46.73
C PRO A 450 -14.07 -47.27 -46.73
N VAL A 451 -14.00 -46.57 -45.61
CA VAL A 451 -12.97 -45.56 -45.38
C VAL A 451 -11.65 -46.31 -45.30
N ASP A 452 -10.76 -46.10 -46.29
CA ASP A 452 -9.43 -46.69 -46.30
C ASP A 452 -8.73 -46.38 -44.96
N PRO A 453 -8.32 -47.39 -44.18
CA PRO A 453 -7.62 -47.20 -42.91
C PRO A 453 -6.26 -46.49 -43.07
N ASN A 454 -5.75 -46.36 -44.30
CA ASN A 454 -4.56 -45.56 -44.64
C ASN A 454 -4.86 -44.13 -45.13
N SER A 455 -6.11 -43.68 -45.11
CA SER A 455 -6.43 -42.30 -45.50
C SER A 455 -5.82 -41.31 -44.49
N ASP A 456 -4.95 -40.42 -44.97
CA ASP A 456 -4.33 -39.37 -44.16
C ASP A 456 -5.43 -38.54 -43.47
N VAL A 457 -5.48 -38.59 -42.14
CA VAL A 457 -6.45 -37.82 -41.34
C VAL A 457 -6.07 -36.35 -41.37
N TYR A 458 -6.70 -35.58 -42.26
CA TYR A 458 -6.57 -34.13 -42.29
C TYR A 458 -7.47 -33.48 -41.26
N ILE A 459 -6.97 -32.45 -40.59
CA ILE A 459 -7.72 -31.67 -39.60
C ILE A 459 -8.29 -30.43 -40.30
N GLY A 460 -9.62 -30.30 -40.33
CA GLY A 460 -10.30 -29.06 -40.71
C GLY A 460 -10.25 -28.71 -42.20
N ARG A 461 -10.40 -29.72 -43.07
CA ARG A 461 -10.48 -29.57 -44.54
C ARG A 461 -11.89 -29.74 -45.12
N SER A 462 -12.92 -29.88 -44.30
CA SER A 462 -14.31 -29.99 -44.76
C SER A 462 -14.86 -28.64 -45.27
N GLU A 463 -15.88 -28.69 -46.15
CA GLU A 463 -16.63 -27.50 -46.56
C GLU A 463 -17.21 -26.75 -45.34
N VAL A 464 -17.68 -27.49 -44.33
CA VAL A 464 -18.19 -26.92 -43.08
C VAL A 464 -17.07 -26.17 -42.34
N ALA A 465 -15.87 -26.73 -42.24
CA ALA A 465 -14.73 -26.06 -41.62
C ALA A 465 -14.28 -24.81 -42.40
N MET A 466 -14.38 -24.83 -43.73
CA MET A 466 -14.13 -23.67 -44.60
C MET A 466 -15.14 -22.55 -44.31
N TRP A 467 -16.44 -22.85 -44.31
CA TRP A 467 -17.48 -21.88 -43.95
C TRP A 467 -17.34 -21.35 -42.53
N MET A 468 -16.97 -22.20 -41.56
CA MET A 468 -16.71 -21.75 -40.19
C MET A 468 -15.60 -20.69 -40.13
N ARG A 469 -14.51 -20.84 -40.90
CA ARG A 469 -13.41 -19.86 -40.97
C ARG A 469 -13.85 -18.56 -41.66
N VAL A 470 -14.58 -18.66 -42.77
CA VAL A 470 -15.08 -17.50 -43.52
C VAL A 470 -16.07 -16.69 -42.68
N VAL A 471 -17.07 -17.34 -42.07
CA VAL A 471 -18.06 -16.68 -41.22
C VAL A 471 -17.40 -16.08 -39.99
N SER A 472 -16.45 -16.78 -39.36
CA SER A 472 -15.68 -16.23 -38.23
C SER A 472 -14.93 -14.95 -38.61
N SER A 473 -14.37 -14.88 -39.82
CA SER A 473 -13.75 -13.67 -40.35
C SER A 473 -14.74 -12.52 -40.45
N TRP A 474 -15.96 -12.76 -40.94
CA TRP A 474 -16.96 -11.71 -41.07
C TRP A 474 -17.51 -11.25 -39.73
N VAL A 475 -17.75 -12.19 -38.81
CA VAL A 475 -18.15 -11.86 -37.43
C VAL A 475 -17.08 -11.04 -36.73
N CYS A 476 -15.79 -11.37 -36.92
CA CYS A 476 -14.68 -10.57 -36.37
C CYS A 476 -14.70 -9.13 -36.88
N MET A 477 -14.90 -8.94 -38.19
CA MET A 477 -15.01 -7.61 -38.80
C MET A 477 -16.23 -6.84 -38.29
N LEU A 478 -17.38 -7.51 -38.12
CA LEU A 478 -18.60 -6.91 -37.58
C LEU A 478 -18.43 -6.49 -36.12
N LEU A 479 -17.82 -7.34 -35.29
CA LEU A 479 -17.54 -7.02 -33.88
C LEU A 479 -16.62 -5.81 -33.75
N TYR A 480 -15.59 -5.70 -34.61
CA TYR A 480 -14.71 -4.54 -34.62
C TYR A 480 -15.37 -3.27 -35.18
N MET A 481 -16.17 -3.37 -36.25
CA MET A 481 -16.98 -2.23 -36.71
C MET A 481 -17.95 -1.76 -35.63
N TRP A 482 -18.55 -2.69 -34.89
CA TRP A 482 -19.43 -2.39 -33.77
C TRP A 482 -18.67 -1.72 -32.62
N SER A 483 -17.44 -2.14 -32.30
CA SER A 483 -16.64 -1.47 -31.25
C SER A 483 -16.27 -0.03 -31.60
N LEU A 484 -16.18 0.31 -32.89
CA LEU A 484 -15.97 1.67 -33.38
C LEU A 484 -17.26 2.51 -33.41
N LEU A 485 -18.39 1.90 -33.79
CA LEU A 485 -19.66 2.61 -34.02
C LEU A 485 -20.54 2.73 -32.78
N ALA A 486 -20.50 1.75 -31.86
CA ALA A 486 -21.37 1.74 -30.69
C ALA A 486 -21.28 3.02 -29.84
N PRO A 487 -20.07 3.58 -29.57
CA PRO A 487 -19.96 4.86 -28.84
C PRO A 487 -20.59 6.05 -29.56
N ALA A 488 -20.66 6.03 -30.90
CA ALA A 488 -21.21 7.11 -31.71
C ALA A 488 -22.73 6.98 -31.92
N ILE A 489 -23.27 5.76 -31.96
CA ILE A 489 -24.69 5.48 -32.24
C ILE A 489 -25.55 5.52 -30.96
N MET A 490 -25.00 5.16 -29.79
CA MET A 490 -25.74 5.10 -28.52
C MET A 490 -25.02 5.84 -27.38
N PRO A 491 -24.86 7.17 -27.44
CA PRO A 491 -24.13 7.92 -26.42
C PRO A 491 -24.81 7.89 -25.04
N ASP A 492 -26.14 7.93 -24.97
CA ASP A 492 -26.88 8.06 -23.69
C ASP A 492 -27.18 6.72 -22.99
N SER A 493 -27.22 5.60 -23.73
CA SER A 493 -27.57 4.27 -23.20
C SER A 493 -26.37 3.46 -22.69
N ILE A 494 -25.14 3.85 -23.07
CA ILE A 494 -23.91 3.13 -22.70
C ILE A 494 -23.49 3.45 -21.25
N ASP A 495 -23.86 4.62 -20.72
CA ASP A 495 -23.59 5.03 -19.34
C ASP A 495 -24.36 4.18 -18.30
N GLU A 496 -25.53 3.61 -18.65
CA GLU A 496 -26.31 2.73 -17.75
C GLU A 496 -26.00 1.23 -17.90
N LEU A 497 -25.52 0.76 -19.06
CA LEU A 497 -25.39 -0.67 -19.37
C LEU A 497 -23.98 -1.25 -19.22
N LEU A 498 -22.91 -0.46 -19.28
CA LEU A 498 -21.51 -0.95 -19.14
C LEU A 498 -20.59 0.05 -18.42
N PRO A 499 -20.66 0.18 -17.08
CA PRO A 499 -19.91 1.20 -16.33
C PRO A 499 -18.39 0.99 -16.27
N TYR A 500 -17.84 -0.09 -16.85
CA TYR A 500 -16.43 -0.46 -16.70
C TYR A 500 -15.58 -0.40 -17.98
N TYR A 501 -16.19 -0.35 -19.18
CA TYR A 501 -15.45 -0.56 -20.43
C TYR A 501 -15.17 0.70 -21.26
N TRP A 502 -15.87 1.82 -21.02
CA TRP A 502 -15.76 3.00 -21.92
C TRP A 502 -15.60 4.34 -21.20
N THR A 503 -15.51 4.36 -19.87
CA THR A 503 -15.43 5.59 -19.06
C THR A 503 -14.03 6.21 -18.97
N ARG A 504 -13.07 5.82 -19.82
CA ARG A 504 -11.69 6.35 -19.82
C ARG A 504 -11.41 7.46 -20.85
N TYR A 505 -12.32 7.77 -21.79
CA TYR A 505 -12.00 8.68 -22.90
C TYR A 505 -13.05 9.77 -23.15
N ARG A 506 -12.86 10.93 -22.51
CA ARG A 506 -13.24 12.23 -23.09
C ARG A 506 -12.03 13.16 -23.08
N PRO A 507 -11.53 13.62 -24.23
CA PRO A 507 -10.70 14.83 -24.29
C PRO A 507 -11.60 16.04 -24.05
N LYS A 508 -11.17 16.97 -23.20
CA LYS A 508 -11.72 18.34 -23.17
C LYS A 508 -11.38 19.02 -24.50
N THR A 509 -12.27 18.98 -25.49
CA THR A 509 -12.13 19.84 -26.67
C THR A 509 -12.74 21.21 -26.40
N ARG A 510 -11.89 22.23 -26.51
CA ARG A 510 -12.22 23.65 -26.67
C ARG A 510 -13.36 23.82 -27.68
N LYS A 511 -14.46 24.44 -27.28
CA LYS A 511 -15.36 25.16 -28.20
C LYS A 511 -15.21 26.65 -27.95
N ASN A 512 -14.45 27.31 -28.82
CA ASN A 512 -14.55 28.75 -29.07
C ASN A 512 -15.19 28.95 -30.46
N ALA A 513 -15.89 30.08 -30.60
CA ALA A 513 -16.55 30.66 -31.79
C ALA A 513 -17.94 30.08 -32.10
N THR A 514 -19.02 30.83 -32.33
CA THR A 514 -19.31 32.26 -32.53
C THR A 514 -20.82 32.32 -32.80
N SER A 515 -21.57 33.26 -32.21
CA SER A 515 -22.67 33.97 -32.91
C SER A 515 -23.28 35.05 -32.01
N THR A 516 -22.92 36.29 -32.33
CA THR A 516 -23.79 37.46 -32.47
C THR A 516 -24.35 38.18 -31.24
N LYS A 517 -23.72 39.34 -31.01
CA LYS A 517 -24.14 40.52 -30.22
C LYS A 517 -25.51 41.05 -30.64
N ILE A 518 -26.25 41.58 -29.66
CA ILE A 518 -26.98 42.86 -29.80
C ILE A 518 -26.62 43.76 -28.61
N ASN A 519 -26.34 45.02 -28.96
CA ASN A 519 -25.73 46.09 -28.16
C ASN A 519 -26.64 46.68 -27.07
N CYS A 520 -26.04 47.29 -26.05
CA CYS A 520 -26.12 48.75 -25.88
C CYS A 520 -25.09 49.29 -24.87
N TRP A 521 -24.27 50.23 -25.36
CA TRP A 521 -23.47 51.17 -24.59
C TRP A 521 -24.34 52.37 -24.20
N ALA A 522 -24.25 52.83 -22.94
CA ALA A 522 -24.33 54.24 -22.55
C ALA A 522 -23.89 54.44 -21.07
N MET A 523 -22.78 55.14 -20.87
CA MET A 523 -22.28 55.77 -19.62
C MET A 523 -23.08 57.07 -19.30
N PRO A 524 -22.73 57.90 -18.29
CA PRO A 524 -22.38 57.69 -16.86
C PRO A 524 -23.10 58.71 -15.91
N ALA A 525 -22.96 58.58 -14.58
CA ALA A 525 -22.55 59.65 -13.62
C ALA A 525 -23.03 59.44 -12.16
N LEU A 526 -22.18 59.90 -11.24
CA LEU A 526 -22.43 60.27 -9.82
C LEU A 526 -22.61 59.13 -8.80
N CYS A 527 -21.56 58.79 -8.04
CA CYS A 527 -21.28 59.49 -6.78
C CYS A 527 -19.98 58.94 -6.14
N SER A 528 -19.07 59.82 -5.74
CA SER A 528 -17.89 59.49 -4.94
C SER A 528 -17.62 60.61 -3.95
N ARG A 529 -16.78 60.31 -2.94
CA ARG A 529 -16.09 61.21 -1.98
C ARG A 529 -16.96 61.60 -0.76
N VAL A 530 -16.51 61.54 0.50
CA VAL A 530 -15.21 61.92 1.13
C VAL A 530 -15.10 61.31 2.56
N GLN A 531 -13.89 60.87 2.98
CA GLN A 531 -13.43 60.74 4.39
C GLN A 531 -12.88 62.08 4.91
N PRO A 532 -12.88 62.41 6.23
CA PRO A 532 -11.57 62.46 6.94
C PRO A 532 -11.55 62.31 8.49
N TRP A 533 -10.48 61.65 8.99
CA TRP A 533 -9.47 62.05 10.00
C TRP A 533 -9.79 62.85 11.31
N VAL A 534 -9.36 62.23 12.44
CA VAL A 534 -8.66 62.76 13.67
C VAL A 534 -9.40 62.93 15.01
N ARG A 535 -8.98 62.07 15.96
CA ARG A 535 -8.69 62.23 17.41
C ARG A 535 -9.21 63.47 18.17
N TRP A 536 -9.91 63.25 19.30
CA TRP A 536 -9.50 63.79 20.62
C TRP A 536 -10.25 63.14 21.81
N LEU A 537 -9.53 63.08 22.93
CA LEU A 537 -9.74 62.53 24.28
C LEU A 537 -11.14 62.52 24.96
N GLN A 538 -11.34 61.42 25.71
CA GLN A 538 -11.89 61.30 27.08
C GLN A 538 -13.28 61.91 27.40
N SER A 539 -14.21 61.08 27.89
CA SER A 539 -14.30 60.81 29.35
C SER A 539 -15.53 59.98 29.74
N ARG A 540 -15.27 59.05 30.67
CA ARG A 540 -16.15 58.58 31.77
C ARG A 540 -17.43 57.82 31.40
N THR A 541 -17.32 56.49 31.46
CA THR A 541 -18.37 55.65 32.07
C THR A 541 -17.73 54.68 33.06
N PHE A 542 -18.45 54.48 34.16
CA PHE A 542 -18.00 53.94 35.42
C PHE A 542 -17.50 52.49 35.32
N ALA A 543 -16.40 52.20 36.00
CA ALA A 543 -15.94 50.86 36.29
C ALA A 543 -16.98 50.15 37.18
N THR A 544 -17.80 49.28 36.56
CA THR A 544 -18.32 48.12 37.27
C THR A 544 -17.20 47.08 37.26
N ALA A 545 -16.63 46.83 38.43
CA ALA A 545 -15.80 45.67 38.67
C ALA A 545 -16.68 44.42 38.48
N VAL A 546 -16.81 43.97 37.24
CA VAL A 546 -17.25 42.61 36.96
C VAL A 546 -16.11 41.74 37.47
N SER A 547 -16.36 41.01 38.55
CA SER A 547 -15.51 39.92 38.99
C SER A 547 -15.31 39.00 37.79
N THR A 548 -14.14 39.09 37.16
CA THR A 548 -13.76 38.15 36.11
C THR A 548 -13.81 36.77 36.74
N PRO A 549 -14.51 35.78 36.15
CA PRO A 549 -14.46 34.42 36.66
C PRO A 549 -12.99 34.02 36.80
N PRO A 550 -12.62 33.24 37.85
CA PRO A 550 -11.23 32.87 38.07
C PRO A 550 -10.67 32.25 36.80
N ARG A 551 -9.64 32.90 36.24
CA ARG A 551 -8.99 32.47 35.01
C ARG A 551 -8.23 31.19 35.31
N THR A 552 -8.59 30.09 34.65
CA THR A 552 -7.82 28.85 34.71
C THR A 552 -6.52 29.04 33.92
N PRO A 553 -5.33 28.95 34.53
CA PRO A 553 -4.05 29.17 33.83
C PRO A 553 -3.81 28.13 32.75
N GLN A 554 -3.29 28.52 31.58
CA GLN A 554 -2.96 27.60 30.48
C GLN A 554 -1.55 27.82 29.92
N THR A 555 -0.91 26.72 29.53
CA THR A 555 0.30 26.71 28.68
C THR A 555 -0.01 27.17 27.26
N VAL A 556 1.02 27.50 26.47
CA VAL A 556 0.81 27.90 25.06
C VAL A 556 0.22 26.75 24.25
N ILE A 557 0.65 25.52 24.55
CA ILE A 557 0.16 24.31 23.88
C ILE A 557 -1.34 24.14 24.18
N GLU A 558 -1.76 24.22 25.44
CA GLU A 558 -3.18 24.15 25.82
C GLU A 558 -4.02 25.23 25.13
N LYS A 559 -3.52 26.47 25.02
CA LYS A 559 -4.20 27.57 24.32
C LYS A 559 -4.35 27.31 22.83
N VAL A 560 -3.30 26.81 22.17
CA VAL A 560 -3.37 26.42 20.76
C VAL A 560 -4.39 25.30 20.59
N VAL A 561 -4.34 24.25 21.41
CA VAL A 561 -5.31 23.14 21.34
C VAL A 561 -6.75 23.62 21.55
N GLN A 562 -6.97 24.48 22.53
CA GLN A 562 -8.28 25.10 22.78
C GLN A 562 -8.85 25.78 21.53
N ARG A 563 -8.01 26.46 20.73
CA ARG A 563 -8.41 27.11 19.49
C ARG A 563 -8.88 26.13 18.41
N TYR A 564 -8.33 24.92 18.38
CA TYR A 564 -8.67 23.88 17.41
C TYR A 564 -9.62 22.81 17.96
N ALA A 565 -10.03 22.92 19.24
CA ALA A 565 -10.98 22.02 19.87
C ALA A 565 -12.40 22.24 19.31
N VAL A 566 -13.14 21.17 19.09
CA VAL A 566 -14.49 21.15 18.52
C VAL A 566 -15.46 20.56 19.54
N GLY A 567 -16.60 21.23 19.76
CA GLY A 567 -17.62 20.76 20.69
C GLY A 567 -17.16 20.72 22.16
N PHE A 568 -16.11 21.49 22.50
CA PHE A 568 -15.66 21.62 23.88
C PHE A 568 -16.57 22.60 24.65
N PRO A 569 -16.94 22.32 25.92
CA PRO A 569 -17.89 23.15 26.67
C PRO A 569 -17.47 24.62 26.75
N GLU A 570 -18.41 25.54 26.49
CA GLU A 570 -18.16 26.97 26.61
C GLU A 570 -17.78 27.34 28.06
N GLY A 571 -16.72 28.13 28.22
CA GLY A 571 -16.21 28.54 29.53
C GLY A 571 -15.28 27.54 30.24
N LYS A 572 -15.09 26.33 29.69
CA LYS A 572 -14.09 25.37 30.18
C LYS A 572 -12.78 25.54 29.44
N ALA A 573 -11.67 25.64 30.18
CA ALA A 573 -10.33 25.66 29.63
C ALA A 573 -9.82 24.23 29.41
N VAL A 574 -9.26 23.97 28.22
CA VAL A 574 -8.54 22.73 27.90
C VAL A 574 -7.31 22.62 28.78
N LYS A 575 -7.16 21.46 29.43
CA LYS A 575 -6.04 21.14 30.30
C LYS A 575 -5.38 19.81 29.93
N ALA A 576 -4.10 19.68 30.27
CA ALA A 576 -3.38 18.40 30.23
C ALA A 576 -4.22 17.27 30.83
N GLY A 577 -4.37 16.18 30.08
CA GLY A 577 -5.16 14.98 30.36
C GLY A 577 -6.60 15.00 29.83
N ASP A 578 -7.11 16.14 29.36
CA ASP A 578 -8.43 16.23 28.74
C ASP A 578 -8.44 15.53 27.37
N TYR A 579 -9.57 14.90 27.02
CA TYR A 579 -9.82 14.34 25.69
C TYR A 579 -10.65 15.31 24.86
N VAL A 580 -10.07 15.80 23.78
CA VAL A 580 -10.69 16.81 22.91
C VAL A 580 -10.90 16.26 21.50
N MET A 581 -12.03 16.59 20.87
CA MET A 581 -12.08 16.54 19.41
C MET A 581 -11.32 17.74 18.88
N ILE A 582 -10.37 17.52 17.98
CA ILE A 582 -9.58 18.56 17.33
C ILE A 582 -9.88 18.59 15.83
N ARG A 583 -9.84 19.80 15.27
CA ARG A 583 -9.80 20.05 13.82
C ARG A 583 -8.47 20.73 13.51
N PRO A 584 -7.37 19.98 13.31
CA PRO A 584 -6.08 20.56 12.93
C PRO A 584 -6.21 21.46 11.70
N GLU A 585 -5.35 22.47 11.59
CA GLU A 585 -5.31 23.35 10.41
C GLU A 585 -4.90 22.54 9.16
N HIS A 586 -3.87 21.71 9.33
CA HIS A 586 -3.37 20.84 8.27
C HIS A 586 -3.04 19.44 8.78
N VAL A 587 -3.14 18.46 7.88
CA VAL A 587 -2.71 17.08 8.07
C VAL A 587 -1.79 16.66 6.94
N MET A 588 -0.53 16.37 7.25
CA MET A 588 0.40 15.85 6.26
C MET A 588 0.42 14.32 6.25
N THR A 589 0.42 13.76 5.04
CA THR A 589 0.83 12.38 4.80
C THR A 589 1.96 12.36 3.78
N HIS A 590 2.78 11.31 3.85
CA HIS A 590 3.95 11.11 2.99
C HIS A 590 3.74 9.88 2.09
N ASP A 591 4.76 9.05 1.86
CA ASP A 591 4.63 7.75 1.18
C ASP A 591 3.52 6.84 1.75
N ASN A 592 3.14 7.02 3.01
CA ASN A 592 2.02 6.32 3.65
C ASN A 592 0.63 6.76 3.14
N THR A 593 0.55 7.80 2.31
CA THR A 593 -0.69 8.27 1.67
C THR A 593 -1.37 7.13 0.91
N GLY A 594 -0.61 6.24 0.26
CA GLY A 594 -1.17 5.05 -0.42
C GLY A 594 -1.98 4.16 0.53
N PRO A 595 -1.38 3.64 1.61
CA PRO A 595 -2.10 2.93 2.67
C PRO A 595 -3.26 3.73 3.30
N VAL A 596 -3.13 5.05 3.51
CA VAL A 596 -4.23 5.88 4.04
C VAL A 596 -5.38 5.96 3.05
N ILE A 597 -5.14 6.04 1.73
CA ILE A 597 -6.19 5.95 0.70
C ILE A 597 -6.92 4.62 0.79
N THR A 598 -6.21 3.50 0.99
CA THR A 598 -6.85 2.19 1.18
C THR A 598 -7.76 2.19 2.41
N LYS A 599 -7.30 2.74 3.53
CA LYS A 599 -8.10 2.83 4.76
C LYS A 599 -9.30 3.77 4.61
N PHE A 600 -9.10 4.93 3.98
CA PHE A 600 -10.15 5.90 3.67
C PHE A 600 -11.27 5.28 2.81
N ASN A 601 -10.90 4.47 1.81
CA ASN A 601 -11.86 3.75 0.99
C ASN A 601 -12.54 2.61 1.79
N SER A 602 -11.82 1.90 2.65
CA SER A 602 -12.38 0.76 3.42
C SER A 602 -13.44 1.19 4.42
N ILE A 603 -13.32 2.40 5.00
CA ILE A 603 -14.33 2.98 5.90
C ILE A 603 -15.51 3.61 5.14
N GLY A 604 -15.60 3.43 3.81
CA GLY A 604 -16.72 3.88 2.99
C GLY A 604 -16.73 5.38 2.65
N ALA A 605 -15.64 6.11 2.94
CA ALA A 605 -15.51 7.50 2.57
C ALA A 605 -15.24 7.65 1.06
N THR A 606 -15.93 8.58 0.41
CA THR A 606 -15.81 8.83 -1.04
C THR A 606 -15.38 10.25 -1.36
N ARG A 607 -15.37 11.16 -0.38
CA ARG A 607 -15.01 12.57 -0.53
C ARG A 607 -14.17 13.05 0.64
N ILE A 608 -13.20 13.91 0.34
CA ILE A 608 -12.45 14.65 1.36
C ILE A 608 -13.34 15.75 1.93
N HIS A 609 -13.44 15.85 3.26
CA HIS A 609 -14.28 16.82 3.95
C HIS A 609 -13.84 18.26 3.71
N ASN A 610 -12.55 18.55 3.86
CA ASN A 610 -11.94 19.84 3.56
C ASN A 610 -10.66 19.61 2.76
N THR A 611 -10.64 19.98 1.48
CA THR A 611 -9.53 19.69 0.56
C THR A 611 -8.27 20.50 0.85
N SER A 612 -8.39 21.63 1.57
CA SER A 612 -7.24 22.45 1.98
C SER A 612 -6.57 21.97 3.27
N GLN A 613 -7.18 21.03 4.00
CA GLN A 613 -6.63 20.46 5.23
C GLN A 613 -5.52 19.42 4.94
N PRO A 614 -5.72 18.40 4.07
CA PRO A 614 -4.66 17.47 3.75
C PRO A 614 -3.58 18.09 2.86
N VAL A 615 -2.34 17.67 3.06
CA VAL A 615 -1.20 17.96 2.19
C VAL A 615 -0.39 16.68 1.99
N PHE A 616 -0.14 16.32 0.73
CA PHE A 616 0.54 15.08 0.39
C PHE A 616 1.96 15.38 -0.07
N THR A 617 2.92 14.68 0.52
CA THR A 617 4.35 14.83 0.21
C THR A 617 4.93 13.45 -0.16
N LEU A 618 5.95 13.37 -0.99
CA LEU A 618 6.62 12.10 -1.30
C LEU A 618 8.12 12.25 -1.05
N ASP A 619 8.65 11.56 -0.04
CA ASP A 619 9.98 11.84 0.50
C ASP A 619 10.78 10.60 0.96
N HIS A 620 10.15 9.47 1.24
CA HIS A 620 10.86 8.30 1.78
C HIS A 620 11.54 7.47 0.70
N ASP A 621 10.80 7.04 -0.32
CA ASP A 621 11.28 6.08 -1.34
C ASP A 621 11.65 6.75 -2.68
N VAL A 622 12.20 7.97 -2.61
CA VAL A 622 12.49 8.85 -3.76
C VAL A 622 13.49 8.23 -4.75
N GLN A 623 14.45 7.44 -4.26
CA GLN A 623 15.48 6.82 -5.08
C GLN A 623 14.98 5.56 -5.80
N ASN A 624 13.90 4.93 -5.34
CA ASN A 624 13.34 3.74 -5.94
C ASN A 624 12.54 4.09 -7.21
N ARG A 625 13.16 3.83 -8.36
CA ARG A 625 12.56 4.02 -9.69
C ARG A 625 11.89 2.76 -10.24
N SER A 626 11.62 1.76 -9.41
CA SER A 626 10.87 0.57 -9.83
C SER A 626 9.47 0.95 -10.30
N GLN A 627 8.95 0.20 -11.27
CA GLN A 627 7.62 0.44 -11.82
C GLN A 627 6.52 0.36 -10.74
N LYS A 628 6.69 -0.52 -9.73
CA LYS A 628 5.79 -0.65 -8.57
C LYS A 628 5.74 0.65 -7.75
N ASN A 629 6.89 1.23 -7.42
CA ASN A 629 6.94 2.47 -6.64
C ASN A 629 6.43 3.67 -7.44
N LEU A 630 6.79 3.78 -8.72
CA LEU A 630 6.30 4.83 -9.61
C LEU A 630 4.77 4.75 -9.78
N ALA A 631 4.20 3.55 -9.90
CA ALA A 631 2.74 3.37 -9.94
C ALA A 631 2.06 3.77 -8.63
N LYS A 632 2.67 3.46 -7.46
CA LYS A 632 2.19 3.93 -6.15
C LYS A 632 2.15 5.45 -6.09
N TYR A 633 3.23 6.13 -6.48
CA TYR A 633 3.31 7.60 -6.49
C TYR A 633 2.33 8.24 -7.48
N ALA A 634 2.19 7.68 -8.69
CA ALA A 634 1.21 8.14 -9.66
C ALA A 634 -0.24 7.96 -9.14
N GLY A 635 -0.52 6.88 -8.41
CA GLY A 635 -1.82 6.66 -7.76
C GLY A 635 -2.14 7.70 -6.68
N ILE A 636 -1.15 8.07 -5.87
CA ILE A 636 -1.27 9.14 -4.87
C ILE A 636 -1.51 10.50 -5.54
N GLU A 637 -0.73 10.82 -6.58
CA GLU A 637 -0.89 12.06 -7.34
C GLU A 637 -2.27 12.15 -8.02
N ALA A 638 -2.73 11.05 -8.61
CA ALA A 638 -4.06 10.99 -9.24
C ALA A 638 -5.17 11.23 -8.21
N PHE A 639 -5.07 10.63 -7.02
CA PHE A 639 -6.02 10.85 -5.93
C PHE A 639 -5.99 12.31 -5.44
N ALA A 640 -4.79 12.89 -5.28
CA ALA A 640 -4.65 14.29 -4.90
C ALA A 640 -5.31 15.23 -5.91
N ARG A 641 -5.05 15.01 -7.22
CA ARG A 641 -5.67 15.77 -8.31
C ARG A 641 -7.18 15.60 -8.37
N GLN A 642 -7.68 14.38 -8.15
CA GLN A 642 -9.11 14.09 -8.13
C GLN A 642 -9.83 14.90 -7.04
N HIS A 643 -9.19 15.08 -5.88
CA HIS A 643 -9.78 15.76 -4.73
C HIS A 643 -9.31 17.22 -4.55
N GLY A 644 -8.45 17.74 -5.42
CA GLY A 644 -7.93 19.11 -5.30
C GLY A 644 -7.08 19.33 -4.05
N ILE A 645 -6.25 18.34 -3.69
CA ILE A 645 -5.35 18.37 -2.54
C ILE A 645 -3.97 18.88 -2.98
N ASP A 646 -3.33 19.72 -2.16
CA ASP A 646 -1.96 20.16 -2.40
C ASP A 646 -0.99 18.96 -2.36
N PHE A 647 -0.25 18.75 -3.44
CA PHE A 647 0.63 17.59 -3.65
C PHE A 647 2.04 18.03 -4.03
N TYR A 648 3.02 17.50 -3.30
CA TYR A 648 4.44 17.73 -3.53
C TYR A 648 5.11 16.41 -3.98
N PRO A 649 5.61 16.32 -5.22
CA PRO A 649 6.13 15.08 -5.81
C PRO A 649 7.50 14.69 -5.24
N SER A 650 7.91 13.45 -5.53
CA SER A 650 9.23 12.93 -5.14
C SER A 650 10.35 13.83 -5.66
N GLY A 651 11.27 14.24 -4.78
CA GLY A 651 12.37 15.15 -5.09
C GLY A 651 12.11 16.62 -4.80
N ARG A 652 10.88 17.02 -4.42
CA ARG A 652 10.61 18.38 -3.90
C ARG A 652 11.26 18.62 -2.54
N GLY A 653 11.34 17.60 -1.70
CA GLY A 653 11.90 17.69 -0.35
C GLY A 653 11.17 16.83 0.66
N ILE A 654 11.72 16.78 1.86
CA ILE A 654 11.15 16.03 2.98
C ILE A 654 9.91 16.76 3.51
N GLY A 655 8.82 16.04 3.74
CA GLY A 655 7.51 16.62 4.01
C GLY A 655 7.50 17.60 5.17
N HIS A 656 8.22 17.32 6.26
CA HIS A 656 8.33 18.23 7.40
C HIS A 656 8.97 19.58 7.04
N GLN A 657 10.02 19.53 6.23
CA GLN A 657 10.69 20.73 5.74
C GLN A 657 9.75 21.53 4.82
N VAL A 658 9.05 20.84 3.91
CA VAL A 658 8.07 21.46 3.00
C VAL A 658 6.94 22.16 3.77
N LEU A 659 6.42 21.57 4.84
CA LEU A 659 5.35 22.17 5.63
C LEU A 659 5.74 23.49 6.30
N VAL A 660 6.99 23.58 6.76
CA VAL A 660 7.54 24.81 7.36
C VAL A 660 7.82 25.84 6.26
N GLU A 661 8.43 25.42 5.15
CA GLU A 661 8.75 26.27 3.99
C GLU A 661 7.54 26.91 3.33
N GLU A 662 6.43 26.18 3.25
CA GLU A 662 5.21 26.58 2.52
C GLU A 662 4.12 27.14 3.46
N GLY A 663 4.42 27.22 4.77
CA GLY A 663 3.55 27.82 5.79
C GLY A 663 2.32 27.00 6.20
N TYR A 664 2.34 25.68 5.99
CA TYR A 664 1.33 24.78 6.57
C TYR A 664 1.58 24.58 8.07
N ALA A 665 2.84 24.48 8.48
CA ALA A 665 3.25 24.63 9.86
C ALA A 665 3.56 26.11 10.12
N PHE A 666 2.73 26.76 10.93
CA PHE A 666 2.83 28.19 11.18
C PHE A 666 2.70 28.48 12.69
N PRO A 667 3.32 29.55 13.21
CA PRO A 667 3.18 29.97 14.60
C PRO A 667 1.73 29.96 15.11
N HIS A 668 1.52 29.40 16.29
CA HIS A 668 0.22 29.31 16.99
C HIS A 668 -0.86 28.51 16.25
N THR A 669 -0.46 27.60 15.37
CA THR A 669 -1.35 26.64 14.71
C THR A 669 -1.16 25.21 15.23
N LEU A 670 -2.14 24.34 14.97
CA LEU A 670 -2.08 22.91 15.23
C LEU A 670 -2.01 22.17 13.89
N THR A 671 -0.88 21.51 13.63
CA THR A 671 -0.64 20.74 12.40
C THR A 671 -0.21 19.33 12.76
N VAL A 672 -0.87 18.34 12.18
CA VAL A 672 -0.59 16.93 12.46
C VAL A 672 0.04 16.26 11.24
N ALA A 673 0.76 15.16 11.45
CA ALA A 673 1.22 14.34 10.33
C ALA A 673 1.14 12.85 10.65
N SER A 674 0.93 12.02 9.64
CA SER A 674 1.05 10.57 9.77
C SER A 674 2.52 10.13 9.87
N ASP A 675 3.36 10.91 10.55
CA ASP A 675 4.80 10.70 10.75
C ASP A 675 5.17 11.16 12.16
N SER A 676 6.10 10.46 12.81
CA SER A 676 6.56 10.74 14.17
C SER A 676 7.30 12.08 14.36
N HIS A 677 7.91 12.62 13.31
CA HIS A 677 8.77 13.82 13.37
C HIS A 677 8.04 15.12 13.09
N SER A 678 6.69 15.11 13.11
CA SER A 678 5.88 16.33 13.12
C SER A 678 6.19 17.28 14.27
N ASN A 679 6.85 16.80 15.33
CA ASN A 679 7.33 17.64 16.42
C ASN A 679 8.25 18.76 15.93
N MET A 680 8.90 18.58 14.77
CA MET A 680 9.70 19.62 14.09
C MET A 680 8.96 20.95 13.96
N TYR A 681 7.62 20.95 13.78
CA TYR A 681 6.84 22.18 13.62
C TYR A 681 6.90 23.07 14.87
N GLY A 682 7.17 22.49 16.03
CA GLY A 682 7.36 23.23 17.27
C GLY A 682 8.55 24.18 17.25
N GLY A 683 9.53 23.99 16.35
CA GLY A 683 10.64 24.93 16.19
C GLY A 683 10.22 26.33 15.72
N VAL A 684 9.06 26.44 15.04
CA VAL A 684 8.44 27.71 14.63
C VAL A 684 7.23 28.09 15.51
N GLY A 685 7.02 27.42 16.64
CA GLY A 685 5.89 27.69 17.54
C GLY A 685 4.55 27.14 17.07
N CYS A 686 4.55 26.17 16.15
CA CYS A 686 3.37 25.37 15.78
C CYS A 686 3.27 24.15 16.71
N VAL A 687 2.07 23.82 17.20
CA VAL A 687 1.87 22.54 17.88
C VAL A 687 1.84 21.44 16.82
N GLY A 688 2.95 20.71 16.71
CA GLY A 688 3.11 19.55 15.84
C GLY A 688 3.03 18.25 16.63
N THR A 689 2.14 17.34 16.25
CA THR A 689 1.98 16.03 16.92
C THR A 689 1.69 14.91 15.91
N PRO A 690 2.22 13.69 16.14
CA PRO A 690 2.05 12.58 15.21
C PRO A 690 0.67 11.94 15.32
N ILE A 691 0.19 11.43 14.20
CA ILE A 691 -1.05 10.65 14.09
C ILE A 691 -0.81 9.32 13.36
N VAL A 692 -1.72 8.37 13.50
CA VAL A 692 -1.64 7.09 12.77
C VAL A 692 -2.51 7.13 11.51
N ARG A 693 -2.39 6.10 10.65
CA ARG A 693 -3.09 6.04 9.36
C ARG A 693 -4.62 6.15 9.49
N THR A 694 -5.21 5.51 10.51
CA THR A 694 -6.66 5.57 10.75
C THR A 694 -7.12 6.97 11.13
N ASP A 695 -6.34 7.70 11.93
CA ASP A 695 -6.60 9.10 12.24
C ASP A 695 -6.48 10.02 11.02
N ALA A 696 -5.49 9.78 10.16
CA ALA A 696 -5.36 10.53 8.91
C ALA A 696 -6.60 10.32 8.02
N ALA A 697 -7.06 9.06 7.88
CA ALA A 697 -8.30 8.74 7.16
C ALA A 697 -9.53 9.39 7.82
N ALA A 698 -9.59 9.44 9.16
CA ALA A 698 -10.67 10.10 9.91
C ALA A 698 -10.71 11.61 9.64
N LEU A 699 -9.54 12.27 9.65
CA LEU A 699 -9.40 13.68 9.32
C LEU A 699 -9.79 13.96 7.87
N TRP A 700 -9.38 13.11 6.92
CA TRP A 700 -9.78 13.25 5.52
C TRP A 700 -11.30 13.12 5.35
N ALA A 701 -11.94 12.20 6.06
CA ALA A 701 -13.37 11.92 5.92
C ALA A 701 -14.27 12.91 6.68
N THR A 702 -13.84 13.44 7.83
CA THR A 702 -14.70 14.22 8.74
C THR A 702 -14.14 15.60 9.09
N GLY A 703 -12.87 15.87 8.75
CA GLY A 703 -12.14 17.08 9.13
C GLY A 703 -11.70 17.13 10.59
N LYS A 704 -12.05 16.15 11.41
CA LYS A 704 -11.80 16.12 12.87
C LYS A 704 -11.28 14.75 13.31
N THR A 705 -10.49 14.73 14.36
CA THR A 705 -10.15 13.50 15.11
C THR A 705 -10.08 13.82 16.60
N TRP A 706 -9.90 12.83 17.45
CA TRP A 706 -9.71 13.04 18.88
C TRP A 706 -8.22 13.12 19.23
N TRP A 707 -7.91 13.83 20.30
CA TRP A 707 -6.58 13.84 20.91
C TRP A 707 -6.70 13.95 22.42
N GLN A 708 -5.88 13.21 23.15
CA GLN A 708 -5.70 13.45 24.58
C GLN A 708 -4.57 14.46 24.74
N VAL A 709 -4.83 15.57 25.42
CA VAL A 709 -3.80 16.57 25.71
C VAL A 709 -2.77 15.93 26.64
N PRO A 710 -1.48 15.84 26.26
CA PRO A 710 -0.46 15.20 27.10
C PRO A 710 -0.17 16.02 28.36
N ARG A 711 0.55 15.43 29.31
CA ARG A 711 1.12 16.19 30.42
C ARG A 711 2.14 17.21 29.89
N MET A 712 2.16 18.40 30.47
CA MET A 712 3.08 19.47 30.05
C MET A 712 4.41 19.33 30.81
N VAL A 713 5.54 19.42 30.12
CA VAL A 713 6.88 19.48 30.72
C VAL A 713 7.55 20.77 30.29
N LYS A 714 8.08 21.50 31.26
CA LYS A 714 8.82 22.73 31.02
C LYS A 714 10.30 22.40 30.86
N VAL A 715 10.91 22.80 29.74
CA VAL A 715 12.35 22.66 29.51
C VAL A 715 12.97 24.06 29.41
N GLU A 716 13.71 24.44 30.43
CA GLU A 716 14.37 25.74 30.53
C GLU A 716 15.82 25.65 30.06
N LEU A 717 16.13 26.37 28.99
CA LEU A 717 17.48 26.49 28.44
C LEU A 717 18.11 27.79 28.91
N ARG A 718 19.21 27.69 29.67
CA ARG A 718 19.92 28.84 30.25
C ARG A 718 21.23 29.14 29.54
N GLY A 719 21.64 30.41 29.55
CA GLY A 719 22.93 30.81 29.01
C GLY A 719 22.98 30.76 27.47
N ARG A 720 24.17 30.61 26.89
CA ARG A 720 24.37 30.66 25.43
C ARG A 720 25.30 29.55 24.98
N LEU A 721 25.08 29.04 23.77
CA LEU A 721 25.94 28.02 23.16
C LEU A 721 27.36 28.55 22.96
N ALA A 722 28.35 27.71 23.25
CA ALA A 722 29.74 27.96 22.89
C ALA A 722 29.93 27.89 21.36
N PRO A 723 30.98 28.53 20.81
CA PRO A 723 31.28 28.43 19.38
C PRO A 723 31.37 26.97 18.91
N GLY A 724 30.72 26.66 17.77
CA GLY A 724 30.73 25.31 17.20
C GLY A 724 29.71 24.33 17.79
N VAL A 725 28.98 24.71 18.84
CA VAL A 725 27.86 23.95 19.40
C VAL A 725 26.56 24.39 18.72
N THR A 726 25.72 23.43 18.32
CA THR A 726 24.46 23.70 17.60
C THR A 726 23.26 23.06 18.29
N GLY A 727 22.04 23.32 17.79
CA GLY A 727 20.82 22.68 18.29
C GLY A 727 20.86 21.14 18.27
N LYS A 728 21.68 20.55 17.39
CA LYS A 728 21.90 19.09 17.37
C LYS A 728 22.57 18.60 18.65
N ASP A 729 23.57 19.33 19.13
CA ASP A 729 24.27 18.99 20.36
C ASP A 729 23.36 19.17 21.58
N VAL A 730 22.51 20.20 21.56
CA VAL A 730 21.52 20.46 22.63
C VAL A 730 20.58 19.28 22.81
N ILE A 731 19.93 18.81 21.74
CA ILE A 731 18.96 17.72 21.86
C ILE A 731 19.61 16.38 22.17
N VAL A 732 20.82 16.11 21.65
CA VAL A 732 21.61 14.93 22.03
C VAL A 732 22.00 14.97 23.51
N ALA A 733 22.35 16.14 24.04
CA ALA A 733 22.64 16.30 25.47
C ALA A 733 21.38 16.16 26.33
N LEU A 734 20.23 16.70 25.90
CA LEU A 734 18.95 16.51 26.60
C LEU A 734 18.56 15.03 26.69
N CYS A 735 18.60 14.30 25.57
CA CYS A 735 18.29 12.86 25.54
C CYS A 735 19.25 12.02 26.42
N GLY A 736 20.51 12.44 26.53
CA GLY A 736 21.50 11.74 27.34
C GLY A 736 21.45 12.09 28.83
N SER A 737 21.15 13.35 29.16
CA SER A 737 21.14 13.86 30.54
C SER A 737 19.85 13.50 31.28
N PHE A 738 18.72 13.51 30.56
CA PHE A 738 17.40 13.17 31.07
C PHE A 738 16.92 11.87 30.38
N ASN A 739 17.52 10.75 30.77
CA ASN A 739 17.35 9.46 30.10
C ASN A 739 16.44 8.47 30.86
N HIS A 740 15.77 8.92 31.94
CA HIS A 740 14.88 8.13 32.79
C HIS A 740 13.39 8.40 32.50
N ASP A 741 13.06 8.63 31.23
CA ASP A 741 11.69 8.79 30.70
C ASP A 741 10.92 10.00 31.29
N GLU A 742 11.65 11.04 31.69
CA GLU A 742 11.13 12.27 32.29
C GLU A 742 10.11 12.97 31.38
N VAL A 743 10.24 12.82 30.06
CA VAL A 743 9.35 13.42 29.04
C VAL A 743 8.55 12.40 28.23
N LEU A 744 8.59 11.11 28.60
CA LEU A 744 7.84 10.08 27.88
C LEU A 744 6.35 10.44 27.87
N ASN A 745 5.77 10.45 26.67
CA ASN A 745 4.37 10.78 26.38
C ASN A 745 3.95 12.17 26.89
N ALA A 746 4.90 13.10 26.96
CA ALA A 746 4.65 14.49 27.36
C ALA A 746 4.62 15.43 26.16
N ALA A 747 4.06 16.63 26.37
CA ALA A 747 4.25 17.78 25.52
C ALA A 747 5.28 18.71 26.18
N ILE A 748 6.34 19.05 25.46
CA ILE A 748 7.43 19.89 25.95
C ILE A 748 7.18 21.34 25.52
N GLU A 749 7.33 22.25 26.48
CA GLU A 749 7.40 23.68 26.22
C GLU A 749 8.80 24.19 26.55
N PHE A 750 9.50 24.72 25.54
CA PHE A 750 10.83 25.28 25.70
C PHE A 750 10.76 26.72 26.20
N THR A 751 11.63 27.08 27.14
CA THR A 751 11.68 28.40 27.77
C THR A 751 13.11 28.72 28.22
N GLY A 752 13.31 29.86 28.87
CA GLY A 752 14.61 30.31 29.38
C GLY A 752 15.26 31.41 28.54
N ASP A 753 16.28 32.03 29.11
CA ASP A 753 17.03 33.15 28.51
C ASP A 753 17.96 32.72 27.37
N GLY A 754 18.19 31.42 27.20
CA GLY A 754 18.95 30.86 26.09
C GLY A 754 18.18 30.75 24.77
N ILE A 755 16.84 30.81 24.80
CA ILE A 755 16.02 30.64 23.59
C ILE A 755 16.31 31.68 22.49
N PRO A 756 16.45 33.00 22.80
CA PRO A 756 16.76 34.01 21.78
C PRO A 756 18.14 33.85 21.14
N ALA A 757 19.04 33.06 21.74
CA ALA A 757 20.36 32.77 21.17
C ALA A 757 20.34 31.63 20.15
N LEU A 758 19.25 30.86 20.06
CA LEU A 758 19.09 29.76 19.11
C LEU A 758 18.46 30.24 17.81
N SER A 759 19.06 29.86 16.68
CA SER A 759 18.47 30.10 15.36
C SER A 759 17.20 29.26 15.17
N ILE A 760 16.35 29.60 14.20
CA ILE A 760 15.18 28.76 13.88
C ILE A 760 15.61 27.37 13.42
N ASP A 761 16.73 27.24 12.71
CA ASP A 761 17.24 25.93 12.28
C ASP A 761 17.71 25.07 13.47
N ASP A 762 18.24 25.68 14.53
CA ASP A 762 18.53 25.00 15.81
C ASP A 762 17.24 24.56 16.50
N ARG A 763 16.25 25.44 16.57
CA ARG A 763 14.94 25.13 17.19
C ARG A 763 14.21 24.01 16.46
N LEU A 764 14.24 24.01 15.13
CA LEU A 764 13.69 22.95 14.29
C LEU A 764 14.42 21.62 14.53
N THR A 765 15.75 21.65 14.68
CA THR A 765 16.56 20.46 15.00
C THR A 765 16.18 19.88 16.37
N ILE A 766 16.10 20.75 17.40
CA ILE A 766 15.75 20.35 18.76
C ILE A 766 14.33 19.80 18.80
N ALA A 767 13.37 20.53 18.23
CA ALA A 767 11.97 20.14 18.17
C ALA A 767 11.76 18.81 17.44
N ASN A 768 12.45 18.58 16.31
CA ASN A 768 12.40 17.33 15.56
C ASN A 768 12.79 16.12 16.43
N MET A 769 13.90 16.21 17.15
CA MET A 769 14.43 15.09 17.93
C MET A 769 13.82 14.94 19.34
N THR A 770 12.86 15.79 19.73
CA THR A 770 12.04 15.51 20.93
C THR A 770 11.26 14.20 20.79
N THR A 771 11.00 13.76 19.55
CA THR A 771 10.43 12.45 19.24
C THR A 771 11.31 11.32 19.77
N GLU A 772 12.62 11.37 19.56
CA GLU A 772 13.55 10.35 20.07
C GLU A 772 13.74 10.42 21.59
N TRP A 773 13.47 11.58 22.20
CA TRP A 773 13.44 11.73 23.65
C TRP A 773 12.17 11.11 24.29
N GLY A 774 11.11 10.91 23.49
CA GLY A 774 9.85 10.29 23.90
C GLY A 774 8.66 11.25 24.03
N ALA A 775 8.81 12.52 23.61
CA ALA A 775 7.73 13.50 23.68
C ALA A 775 6.83 13.47 22.42
N LEU A 776 5.55 13.82 22.61
CA LEU A 776 4.53 13.90 21.56
C LEU A 776 4.49 15.26 20.85
N ALA A 777 5.03 16.29 21.50
CA ALA A 777 5.18 17.63 20.94
C ALA A 777 6.35 18.34 21.65
N GLY A 778 7.06 19.23 20.96
CA GLY A 778 8.12 20.05 21.54
C GLY A 778 8.11 21.45 20.95
N VAL A 779 7.56 22.43 21.68
CA VAL A 779 7.18 23.74 21.14
C VAL A 779 8.05 24.85 21.70
N PHE A 780 8.64 25.65 20.80
CA PHE A 780 9.36 26.87 21.12
C PHE A 780 8.41 28.08 21.13
N PRO A 781 8.74 29.12 21.92
CA PRO A 781 7.95 30.35 21.92
C PRO A 781 8.11 31.11 20.60
N VAL A 782 7.07 31.87 20.25
CA VAL A 782 7.08 32.78 19.10
C VAL A 782 7.65 34.12 19.54
N ASP A 783 8.94 34.30 19.30
CA ASP A 783 9.70 35.49 19.68
C ASP A 783 10.13 36.33 18.47
N GLN A 784 10.96 37.34 18.71
CA GLN A 784 11.45 38.22 17.66
C GLN A 784 12.31 37.49 16.62
N VAL A 785 13.01 36.40 17.00
CA VAL A 785 13.79 35.58 16.06
C VAL A 785 12.86 34.86 15.09
N THR A 786 11.77 34.26 15.59
CA THR A 786 10.75 33.62 14.74
C THR A 786 10.08 34.64 13.81
N LEU A 787 9.72 35.81 14.32
CA LEU A 787 9.10 36.87 13.50
C LEU A 787 10.05 37.39 12.41
N GLN A 788 11.33 37.59 12.73
CA GLN A 788 12.33 38.04 11.75
C GLN A 788 12.60 36.96 10.70
N TRP A 789 12.63 35.69 11.08
CA TRP A 789 12.86 34.60 10.14
C TRP A 789 11.75 34.50 9.07
N TYR A 790 10.49 34.65 9.49
CA TYR A 790 9.35 34.72 8.54
C TYR A 790 9.33 36.02 7.73
N GLU A 791 9.70 37.15 8.33
CA GLU A 791 9.87 38.43 7.62
C GLU A 791 10.87 38.27 6.46
N ASP A 792 12.05 37.72 6.74
CA ASP A 792 13.09 37.51 5.74
C ASP A 792 12.63 36.50 4.68
N ALA A 793 11.87 35.47 5.06
CA ALA A 793 11.30 34.51 4.12
C ALA A 793 10.31 35.16 3.15
N VAL A 794 9.40 36.00 3.65
CA VAL A 794 8.45 36.76 2.82
C VAL A 794 9.18 37.74 1.91
N SER A 795 10.13 38.52 2.43
CA SER A 795 10.90 39.48 1.64
C SER A 795 11.75 38.81 0.54
N ARG A 796 12.32 37.62 0.81
CA ARG A 796 13.01 36.84 -0.23
C ARG A 796 12.07 36.39 -1.35
N MET A 797 10.83 35.99 -1.03
CA MET A 797 9.85 35.61 -2.04
C MET A 797 9.42 36.80 -2.90
N GLU A 798 9.13 37.95 -2.27
CA GLU A 798 8.79 39.20 -2.97
C GLU A 798 9.92 39.64 -3.93
N SER A 799 11.18 39.51 -3.49
CA SER A 799 12.36 39.90 -4.28
C SER A 799 12.65 39.01 -5.49
N ARG A 800 12.09 37.79 -5.56
CA ARG A 800 12.27 36.86 -6.70
C ARG A 800 11.42 37.22 -7.92
N THR A 801 10.56 38.23 -7.78
CA THR A 801 9.68 38.71 -8.86
C THR A 801 10.38 39.82 -9.65
N PHE A 802 10.70 39.58 -10.92
CA PHE A 802 11.37 40.56 -11.78
C PHE A 802 10.54 41.84 -11.95
N THR A 803 10.92 42.93 -11.28
CA THR A 803 10.62 44.29 -11.76
C THR A 803 11.60 44.61 -12.88
N SER A 804 11.12 44.64 -14.14
CA SER A 804 11.91 45.26 -15.22
C SER A 804 12.14 46.73 -14.86
N ALA A 805 13.37 47.22 -14.99
CA ALA A 805 13.73 48.62 -14.72
C ALA A 805 13.04 49.63 -15.67
N SER A 806 12.29 49.15 -16.66
CA SER A 806 11.47 49.96 -17.56
C SER A 806 10.01 49.94 -17.10
N ASP A 807 9.64 50.94 -16.28
CA ASP A 807 8.28 51.30 -15.87
C ASP A 807 7.61 50.39 -14.79
N PRO A 808 7.63 50.79 -13.50
CA PRO A 808 6.96 50.10 -12.39
C PRO A 808 5.43 50.03 -12.49
N SER A 809 4.80 50.72 -13.45
CA SER A 809 3.34 50.85 -13.54
C SER A 809 2.64 49.85 -14.47
N LEU A 810 3.40 49.02 -15.21
CA LEU A 810 2.85 48.15 -16.27
C LEU A 810 2.78 46.65 -15.93
N ILE A 811 3.32 46.20 -14.80
CA ILE A 811 3.28 44.79 -14.37
C ILE A 811 2.51 44.72 -13.05
N PRO A 812 1.37 43.99 -12.96
CA PRO A 812 0.69 43.79 -11.70
C PRO A 812 1.62 43.06 -10.72
N PRO A 813 1.62 43.42 -9.42
CA PRO A 813 2.40 42.70 -8.43
C PRO A 813 2.04 41.21 -8.45
N PRO A 814 3.00 40.32 -8.16
CA PRO A 814 2.72 38.90 -8.09
C PRO A 814 1.59 38.63 -7.09
N PRO A 815 0.78 37.57 -7.30
CA PRO A 815 -0.20 37.17 -6.30
C PRO A 815 0.53 36.79 -5.00
N ASP A 816 0.02 37.29 -3.87
CA ASP A 816 0.53 36.94 -2.54
C ASP A 816 0.53 35.42 -2.34
N HIS A 817 1.55 34.89 -1.67
CA HIS A 817 1.57 33.48 -1.30
C HIS A 817 0.33 33.17 -0.43
N PRO A 818 -0.39 32.07 -0.68
CA PRO A 818 -1.67 31.77 -0.02
C PRO A 818 -1.61 31.58 1.51
N ARG A 819 -0.41 31.49 2.09
CA ARG A 819 -0.17 31.06 3.48
C ARG A 819 0.96 31.84 4.15
N LEU A 820 2.02 32.17 3.41
CA LEU A 820 3.14 32.98 3.90
C LEU A 820 3.10 34.38 3.28
N ASN A 821 2.24 35.23 3.82
CA ASN A 821 2.06 36.60 3.35
C ASN A 821 2.11 37.60 4.51
N ARG A 822 2.26 38.88 4.15
CA ARG A 822 2.38 39.99 5.10
C ARG A 822 1.23 40.07 6.08
N HIS A 823 0.01 39.88 5.58
CA HIS A 823 -1.21 39.96 6.39
C HIS A 823 -1.22 38.93 7.53
N ARG A 824 -0.84 37.68 7.26
CA ARG A 824 -0.76 36.63 8.29
C ARG A 824 0.33 36.92 9.32
N LEU A 825 1.48 37.45 8.88
CA LEU A 825 2.58 37.84 9.78
C LEU A 825 2.21 39.04 10.67
N ASP A 826 1.51 40.04 10.14
CA ASP A 826 1.02 41.18 10.93
C ASP A 826 -0.05 40.73 11.93
N SER A 827 -0.93 39.81 11.54
CA SER A 827 -1.91 39.19 12.45
C SER A 827 -1.21 38.44 13.60
N LEU A 828 -0.12 37.72 13.29
CA LEU A 828 0.69 37.02 14.29
C LEU A 828 1.33 37.98 15.31
N ARG A 829 1.83 39.14 14.85
CA ARG A 829 2.40 40.17 15.74
C ARG A 829 1.39 40.70 16.74
N VAL A 830 0.15 40.89 16.30
CA VAL A 830 -0.93 41.43 17.14
C VAL A 830 -1.48 40.37 18.10
N ALA A 831 -1.62 39.13 17.64
CA ALA A 831 -2.26 38.04 18.39
C ALA A 831 -1.25 37.01 18.92
N ASN A 832 -0.04 37.45 19.29
CA ASN A 832 0.97 36.56 19.84
C ASN A 832 0.52 36.04 21.22
N ILE A 833 0.46 34.71 21.38
CA ILE A 833 0.08 34.07 22.63
C ILE A 833 1.32 33.50 23.35
N ALA A 834 1.31 33.59 24.67
CA ALA A 834 2.32 33.01 25.55
C ALA A 834 1.62 32.24 26.68
N SER A 835 2.35 31.36 27.37
CA SER A 835 1.87 30.66 28.56
C SER A 835 1.50 31.63 29.67
N ASP A 836 0.49 31.26 30.47
CA ASP A 836 0.14 32.04 31.66
C ASP A 836 1.27 31.93 32.72
N PRO A 837 1.51 32.98 33.52
CA PRO A 837 2.60 32.98 34.52
C PRO A 837 2.53 31.84 35.53
N ASP A 838 1.32 31.39 35.83
CA ASP A 838 0.94 30.32 36.75
C ASP A 838 0.45 29.05 36.02
N ALA A 839 0.83 28.88 34.75
CA ALA A 839 0.58 27.64 34.02
C ALA A 839 1.23 26.42 34.72
N GLU A 840 0.52 25.31 34.72
CA GLU A 840 0.91 24.09 35.43
C GLU A 840 1.76 23.18 34.54
N TYR A 841 2.85 22.66 35.09
CA TYR A 841 3.73 21.70 34.42
C TYR A 841 3.93 20.48 35.32
N SER A 842 3.99 19.29 34.74
CA SER A 842 4.25 18.04 35.45
C SER A 842 5.71 17.86 35.88
N SER A 843 6.64 18.52 35.18
CA SER A 843 8.08 18.49 35.47
C SER A 843 8.74 19.76 34.93
N HIS A 844 9.84 20.17 35.57
CA HIS A 844 10.65 21.31 35.15
C HIS A 844 12.11 20.89 35.03
N LEU A 845 12.57 20.78 33.79
CA LEU A 845 13.92 20.37 33.43
C LEU A 845 14.74 21.61 33.07
N ILE A 846 15.97 21.70 33.55
CA ILE A 846 16.85 22.85 33.33
C ILE A 846 18.17 22.35 32.74
N LEU A 847 18.61 22.97 31.63
CA LEU A 847 19.91 22.71 30.98
C LEU A 847 20.66 24.03 30.79
N ASP A 848 21.91 24.10 31.23
CA ASP A 848 22.80 25.24 30.99
C ASP A 848 23.59 25.07 29.68
N LEU A 849 23.21 25.82 28.66
CA LEU A 849 23.81 25.81 27.33
C LEU A 849 25.29 26.25 27.35
N SER A 850 25.71 27.07 28.32
CA SER A 850 27.09 27.56 28.41
C SER A 850 28.10 26.49 28.81
N THR A 851 27.61 25.39 29.35
CA THR A 851 28.43 24.23 29.76
C THR A 851 28.51 23.15 28.68
N LEU A 852 27.77 23.32 27.58
CA LEU A 852 27.66 22.33 26.53
C LEU A 852 28.85 22.44 25.55
N VAL A 853 29.40 21.28 25.19
CA VAL A 853 30.38 21.10 24.09
C VAL A 853 29.70 20.36 22.94
N PRO A 854 30.31 20.23 21.75
CA PRO A 854 29.75 19.35 20.72
C PRO A 854 29.57 17.93 21.26
N HIS A 855 28.45 17.28 20.95
CA HIS A 855 28.08 15.97 21.46
C HIS A 855 27.81 14.99 20.32
N VAL A 856 28.17 13.73 20.56
CA VAL A 856 27.90 12.63 19.65
C VAL A 856 27.04 11.61 20.35
N SER A 857 25.97 11.19 19.67
CA SER A 857 25.12 10.11 20.16
C SER A 857 25.51 8.77 19.53
N GLY A 858 25.71 7.73 20.35
CA GLY A 858 25.95 6.36 19.89
C GLY A 858 27.14 5.64 20.55
N PRO A 859 27.40 4.39 20.14
CA PRO A 859 26.77 3.72 18.99
C PRO A 859 25.34 3.26 19.29
N ASN A 860 24.51 3.28 18.25
CA ASN A 860 23.24 2.57 18.17
C ASN A 860 22.14 2.86 19.20
N SER A 861 22.23 3.97 19.92
CA SER A 861 21.18 4.48 20.81
C SER A 861 21.28 5.99 20.92
N VAL A 862 20.13 6.67 20.88
CA VAL A 862 20.07 8.13 21.01
C VAL A 862 20.40 8.59 22.44
N LYS A 863 20.05 7.78 23.43
CA LYS A 863 20.28 8.04 24.87
C LYS A 863 21.76 7.91 25.26
N VAL A 864 22.60 7.27 24.43
CA VAL A 864 24.05 7.22 24.65
C VAL A 864 24.64 8.50 24.11
N SER A 865 24.79 9.51 24.97
CA SER A 865 25.30 10.83 24.62
C SER A 865 26.70 11.02 25.18
N THR A 866 27.68 11.25 24.31
CA THR A 866 29.09 11.41 24.70
C THR A 866 29.62 12.76 24.21
N PRO A 867 30.31 13.54 25.06
CA PRO A 867 31.01 14.74 24.64
C PRO A 867 32.05 14.43 23.56
N LEU A 868 32.06 15.18 22.46
CA LEU A 868 32.98 14.96 21.34
C LEU A 868 34.46 14.98 21.76
N PRO A 869 34.94 15.87 22.64
CA PRO A 869 36.34 15.85 23.09
C PRO A 869 36.76 14.53 23.74
N VAL A 870 35.82 13.83 24.40
CA VAL A 870 36.06 12.50 24.99
C VAL A 870 36.14 11.45 23.89
N LEU A 871 35.17 11.46 22.98
CA LEU A 871 35.06 10.45 21.92
C LEU A 871 36.19 10.55 20.88
N GLN A 872 36.69 11.76 20.62
CA GLN A 872 37.80 12.01 19.69
C GLN A 872 39.09 11.29 20.08
N ASN A 873 39.34 11.11 21.37
CA ASN A 873 40.53 10.38 21.85
C ASN A 873 40.51 8.90 21.46
N SER A 874 39.32 8.32 21.26
CA SER A 874 39.14 6.93 20.86
C SER A 874 39.42 6.69 19.37
N ARG A 875 39.48 7.75 18.55
CA ARG A 875 39.72 7.68 17.08
C ARG A 875 38.92 6.58 16.38
N ILE A 876 37.59 6.60 16.60
CA ILE A 876 36.68 5.63 16.01
C ILE A 876 36.63 5.84 14.49
N ASN A 877 37.18 4.89 13.73
CA ASN A 877 37.19 4.95 12.27
C ASN A 877 35.77 4.88 11.71
N ILE A 878 35.52 5.63 10.64
CA ILE A 878 34.25 5.62 9.91
C ILE A 878 34.46 5.16 8.47
N GLN A 879 33.43 4.59 7.88
CA GLN A 879 33.38 4.24 6.45
C GLN A 879 32.36 5.10 5.70
N LYS A 880 31.31 5.55 6.38
CA LYS A 880 30.27 6.39 5.75
C LYS A 880 29.92 7.59 6.61
N ALA A 881 29.70 8.72 5.96
CA ALA A 881 29.23 9.95 6.58
C ALA A 881 27.96 10.43 5.87
N TYR A 882 27.01 11.01 6.61
CA TYR A 882 25.72 11.41 6.04
C TYR A 882 25.26 12.79 6.54
N LEU A 883 25.09 13.73 5.61
CA LEU A 883 24.40 14.99 5.82
C LEU A 883 23.10 14.98 5.00
N VAL A 884 22.08 14.35 5.60
CA VAL A 884 20.75 14.10 5.03
C VAL A 884 19.71 14.20 6.16
N SER A 885 18.41 14.10 5.83
CA SER A 885 17.24 14.12 6.74
C SER A 885 16.63 15.50 7.03
N CYS A 886 15.39 15.49 7.54
CA CYS A 886 14.67 16.66 8.01
C CYS A 886 15.28 17.28 9.27
N THR A 887 16.07 16.50 10.03
CA THR A 887 16.70 16.97 11.27
C THR A 887 17.76 18.02 10.98
N ASN A 888 18.71 17.75 10.10
CA ASN A 888 19.76 18.67 9.67
C ASN A 888 20.08 18.39 8.20
N SER A 889 19.90 19.39 7.35
CA SER A 889 20.21 19.46 5.90
C SER A 889 19.63 20.75 5.29
N ARG A 890 19.43 21.79 6.12
CA ARG A 890 19.00 23.13 5.70
C ARG A 890 20.21 23.92 5.17
N VAL A 891 19.95 25.12 4.63
CA VAL A 891 21.00 25.96 4.03
C VAL A 891 22.14 26.22 5.02
N SER A 892 21.81 26.52 6.28
CA SER A 892 22.79 26.73 7.35
C SER A 892 23.62 25.48 7.68
N ASP A 893 22.98 24.30 7.71
CA ASP A 893 23.66 23.02 7.95
C ASP A 893 24.65 22.69 6.82
N LEU A 894 24.23 22.88 5.56
CA LEU A 894 25.06 22.66 4.38
C LEU A 894 26.22 23.65 4.34
N ALA A 895 25.99 24.92 4.66
CA ALA A 895 27.04 25.95 4.76
C ALA A 895 28.05 25.63 5.87
N ALA A 896 27.59 25.16 7.03
CA ALA A 896 28.46 24.75 8.13
C ALA A 896 29.38 23.58 7.72
N ALA A 897 28.83 22.57 7.03
CA ALA A 897 29.62 21.48 6.49
C ALA A 897 30.58 21.95 5.39
N ALA A 898 30.12 22.79 4.46
CA ALA A 898 30.93 23.33 3.36
C ALA A 898 32.13 24.15 3.87
N ALA A 899 31.93 24.95 4.91
CA ALA A 899 32.99 25.73 5.55
C ALA A 899 34.12 24.83 6.10
N VAL A 900 33.77 23.67 6.66
CA VAL A 900 34.75 22.67 7.14
C VAL A 900 35.43 21.95 5.99
N MET A 901 34.69 21.60 4.93
CA MET A 901 35.21 20.89 3.77
C MET A 901 36.07 21.75 2.84
N LYS A 902 35.95 23.08 2.90
CA LYS A 902 36.65 24.00 1.99
C LYS A 902 38.15 23.77 2.00
N GLY A 903 38.72 23.49 0.82
CA GLY A 903 40.15 23.22 0.65
C GLY A 903 40.59 21.79 1.02
N HIS A 904 39.67 20.93 1.46
CA HIS A 904 39.92 19.56 1.86
C HIS A 904 39.22 18.55 0.93
N LYS A 905 39.53 17.27 1.08
CA LYS A 905 38.88 16.15 0.38
C LYS A 905 38.42 15.12 1.40
N VAL A 906 37.36 14.38 1.07
CA VAL A 906 36.92 13.20 1.83
C VAL A 906 38.08 12.19 1.93
N ALA A 907 38.26 11.59 3.11
CA ALA A 907 39.32 10.63 3.38
C ALA A 907 39.24 9.40 2.46
N PRO A 908 40.38 8.80 2.07
CA PRO A 908 40.38 7.52 1.35
C PRO A 908 39.64 6.43 2.12
N GLY A 909 38.71 5.74 1.46
CA GLY A 909 37.90 4.68 2.08
C GLY A 909 36.64 5.17 2.80
N VAL A 910 36.38 6.49 2.80
CA VAL A 910 35.13 7.07 3.34
C VAL A 910 34.22 7.53 2.21
N GLU A 911 32.92 7.23 2.35
CA GLU A 911 31.87 7.76 1.48
C GLU A 911 31.04 8.79 2.23
N PHE A 912 31.08 10.05 1.77
CA PHE A 912 30.26 11.12 2.35
C PHE A 912 29.05 11.39 1.47
N TYR A 913 27.83 11.17 1.97
CA TYR A 913 26.58 11.40 1.26
C TYR A 913 25.90 12.70 1.73
N VAL A 914 25.42 13.50 0.79
CA VAL A 914 24.75 14.78 1.07
C VAL A 914 23.42 14.85 0.32
N ALA A 915 22.35 15.24 1.00
CA ALA A 915 21.04 15.55 0.41
C ALA A 915 20.53 16.84 1.04
N ALA A 916 20.03 17.78 0.24
CA ALA A 916 19.34 18.93 0.79
C ALA A 916 17.97 18.51 1.38
N ALA A 917 17.51 19.20 2.43
CA ALA A 917 16.21 18.94 3.03
C ALA A 917 15.04 19.19 2.04
N SER A 918 15.25 20.05 1.04
CA SER A 918 14.32 20.31 -0.05
C SER A 918 15.04 20.80 -1.31
N SER A 919 14.35 20.80 -2.46
CA SER A 919 14.86 21.36 -3.70
C SER A 919 15.10 22.88 -3.60
N VAL A 920 14.32 23.58 -2.76
CA VAL A 920 14.49 25.03 -2.51
C VAL A 920 15.76 25.28 -1.69
N VAL A 921 16.02 24.44 -0.69
CA VAL A 921 17.26 24.46 0.08
C VAL A 921 18.46 24.17 -0.80
N GLN A 922 18.36 23.16 -1.69
CA GLN A 922 19.44 22.83 -2.60
C GLN A 922 19.78 24.00 -3.51
N GLN A 923 18.77 24.59 -4.17
CA GLN A 923 18.94 25.72 -5.07
C GLN A 923 19.60 26.92 -4.38
N GLU A 924 19.23 27.18 -3.12
CA GLU A 924 19.85 28.26 -2.34
C GLU A 924 21.30 27.93 -1.96
N SER A 925 21.59 26.69 -1.60
CA SER A 925 22.96 26.23 -1.29
C SER A 925 23.88 26.27 -2.52
N GLU A 926 23.37 25.92 -3.71
CA GLU A 926 24.05 26.08 -5.00
C GLU A 926 24.31 27.57 -5.30
N ARG A 927 23.32 28.44 -5.07
CA ARG A 927 23.48 29.90 -5.26
C ARG A 927 24.58 30.50 -4.39
N LEU A 928 24.78 29.96 -3.18
CA LEU A 928 25.81 30.40 -2.24
C LEU A 928 27.19 29.77 -2.50
N GLY A 929 27.27 28.74 -3.36
CA GLY A 929 28.52 28.02 -3.66
C GLY A 929 28.86 26.91 -2.64
N ASP A 930 27.99 26.68 -1.65
CA ASP A 930 28.21 25.69 -0.60
C ASP A 930 28.03 24.27 -1.14
N TRP A 931 27.03 24.07 -1.99
CA TRP A 931 26.75 22.77 -2.60
C TRP A 931 27.91 22.30 -3.48
N GLU A 932 28.43 23.18 -4.35
CA GLU A 932 29.59 22.92 -5.19
C GLU A 932 30.83 22.61 -4.35
N THR A 933 31.02 23.33 -3.24
CA THR A 933 32.13 23.07 -2.31
C THR A 933 32.06 21.65 -1.76
N LEU A 934 30.89 21.19 -1.31
CA LEU A 934 30.70 19.83 -0.80
C LEU A 934 30.97 18.77 -1.89
N VAL A 935 30.36 18.92 -3.06
CA VAL A 935 30.51 17.97 -4.18
C VAL A 935 31.95 17.92 -4.69
N LEU A 936 32.58 19.09 -4.90
CA LEU A 936 33.99 19.17 -5.30
C LEU A 936 34.91 18.56 -4.25
N SER A 937 34.55 18.58 -2.97
CA SER A 937 35.34 17.96 -1.90
C SER A 937 35.21 16.43 -1.85
N GLY A 938 34.36 15.84 -2.69
CA GLY A 938 34.17 14.39 -2.80
C GLY A 938 32.87 13.87 -2.19
N ALA A 939 31.96 14.75 -1.77
CA ALA A 939 30.64 14.34 -1.33
C ALA A 939 29.79 13.81 -2.49
N LYS A 940 28.97 12.79 -2.21
CA LYS A 940 28.05 12.14 -3.14
C LYS A 940 26.65 12.71 -2.94
N ALA A 941 26.18 13.47 -3.91
CA ALA A 941 24.85 14.06 -3.88
C ALA A 941 23.76 12.99 -4.01
N LEU A 942 22.75 13.10 -3.16
CA LEU A 942 21.51 12.32 -3.19
C LEU A 942 20.33 13.27 -3.48
N PRO A 943 19.21 12.77 -4.06
CA PRO A 943 18.02 13.61 -4.25
C PRO A 943 17.43 14.05 -2.91
N ALA A 944 16.77 15.21 -2.90
CA ALA A 944 16.06 15.71 -1.73
C ALA A 944 14.98 14.71 -1.28
N GLY A 945 15.19 14.09 -0.11
CA GLY A 945 14.38 13.02 0.45
C GLY A 945 15.08 12.37 1.66
N CYS A 946 14.41 11.42 2.31
CA CYS A 946 14.90 10.79 3.54
C CYS A 946 16.12 9.88 3.31
N GLY A 947 16.03 8.99 2.31
CA GLY A 947 17.12 8.08 1.93
C GLY A 947 17.68 7.26 3.11
N PRO A 948 19.02 7.23 3.30
CA PRO A 948 19.66 6.42 4.35
C PRO A 948 19.18 6.69 5.79
N CYS A 949 18.56 7.84 6.05
CA CYS A 949 17.97 8.15 7.37
C CYS A 949 16.91 7.14 7.82
N ILE A 950 16.22 6.52 6.86
CA ILE A 950 15.21 5.50 7.11
C ILE A 950 15.63 4.10 6.68
N GLY A 951 16.90 3.91 6.32
CA GLY A 951 17.40 2.62 5.85
C GLY A 951 17.04 2.30 4.39
N LEU A 952 16.68 3.30 3.57
CA LEU A 952 16.40 3.12 2.15
C LEU A 952 17.41 3.83 1.24
N GLY A 953 17.49 3.39 -0.01
CA GLY A 953 18.28 4.03 -1.05
C GLY A 953 19.78 3.71 -1.01
N THR A 954 20.57 4.56 -1.64
CA THR A 954 22.00 4.34 -1.86
C THR A 954 22.81 4.68 -0.63
N GLY A 955 23.84 3.87 -0.34
CA GLY A 955 24.84 4.18 0.69
C GLY A 955 24.50 3.65 2.08
N LEU A 956 23.68 2.60 2.21
CA LEU A 956 23.40 1.95 3.49
C LEU A 956 24.67 1.34 4.11
N LEU A 957 24.74 1.30 5.45
CA LEU A 957 25.86 0.69 6.17
C LEU A 957 25.88 -0.83 5.97
N GLU A 958 27.06 -1.39 5.71
CA GLU A 958 27.27 -2.83 5.57
C GLU A 958 27.76 -3.46 6.89
N GLU A 959 27.91 -4.78 6.91
CA GLU A 959 28.37 -5.52 8.09
C GLU A 959 29.72 -5.01 8.59
N GLY A 960 29.80 -4.70 9.89
CA GLY A 960 31.03 -4.24 10.54
C GLY A 960 31.43 -2.79 10.23
N GLN A 961 30.70 -2.07 9.38
CA GLN A 961 30.98 -0.67 9.08
C GLN A 961 30.50 0.26 10.19
N THR A 962 31.18 1.40 10.31
CA THR A 962 30.78 2.51 11.18
C THR A 962 30.37 3.72 10.36
N GLY A 963 29.20 4.28 10.67
CA GLY A 963 28.65 5.49 10.07
C GLY A 963 28.50 6.62 11.07
N ILE A 964 28.73 7.85 10.62
CA ILE A 964 28.39 9.08 11.37
C ILE A 964 27.41 9.92 10.56
N SER A 965 26.32 10.40 11.16
CA SER A 965 25.26 11.11 10.45
C SER A 965 24.73 12.32 11.20
N ALA A 966 24.16 13.28 10.45
CA ALA A 966 23.39 14.39 11.00
C ALA A 966 21.89 14.05 11.13
N THR A 967 21.53 12.77 11.01
CA THR A 967 20.14 12.27 11.12
C THR A 967 19.71 12.14 12.58
N ASN A 968 18.45 11.79 12.84
CA ASN A 968 17.87 11.69 14.19
C ASN A 968 17.93 10.32 14.85
N ARG A 969 18.02 9.21 14.08
CA ARG A 969 17.97 7.83 14.62
C ARG A 969 19.22 7.05 14.25
N ASN A 970 19.76 6.32 15.23
CA ASN A 970 20.92 5.43 15.06
C ASN A 970 20.66 3.99 15.50
N TYR A 971 19.44 3.56 15.86
CA TYR A 971 19.17 2.19 16.35
C TYR A 971 19.82 1.09 15.49
N LYS A 972 20.15 -0.05 16.10
CA LYS A 972 20.74 -1.19 15.37
C LYS A 972 19.87 -1.52 14.14
N GLY A 973 20.50 -1.65 12.97
CA GLY A 973 19.80 -1.92 11.70
C GLY A 973 19.13 -0.71 11.04
N ARG A 974 19.05 0.45 11.70
CA ARG A 974 18.33 1.62 11.18
C ARG A 974 18.87 2.16 9.86
N MET A 975 20.19 2.15 9.69
CA MET A 975 20.86 2.72 8.52
C MET A 975 21.46 1.66 7.58
N GLY A 976 21.08 0.39 7.75
CA GLY A 976 21.62 -0.74 6.99
C GLY A 976 21.79 -1.99 7.86
N HIS A 977 22.96 -2.61 7.82
CA HIS A 977 23.19 -3.90 8.48
C HIS A 977 23.10 -3.80 10.02
N PRO A 978 22.46 -4.76 10.73
CA PRO A 978 22.30 -4.72 12.19
C PRO A 978 23.60 -4.73 13.01
N LYS A 979 24.68 -5.29 12.45
CA LYS A 979 26.03 -5.27 13.05
C LYS A 979 26.83 -4.00 12.75
N ALA A 980 26.29 -3.06 11.98
CA ALA A 980 26.93 -1.77 11.77
C ALA A 980 26.79 -0.90 13.03
N GLN A 981 27.71 0.06 13.19
CA GLN A 981 27.64 1.08 14.23
C GLN A 981 27.25 2.42 13.63
N ALA A 982 26.18 3.03 14.14
CA ALA A 982 25.74 4.35 13.72
C ALA A 982 25.88 5.37 14.86
N TYR A 983 26.46 6.53 14.53
CA TYR A 983 26.64 7.67 15.42
C TYR A 983 25.94 8.89 14.85
N LEU A 984 25.36 9.73 15.72
CA LEU A 984 24.72 10.99 15.34
C LEU A 984 25.54 12.17 15.83
N ALA A 985 25.76 13.17 14.98
CA ALA A 985 26.52 14.38 15.31
C ALA A 985 26.01 15.59 14.54
N SER A 986 26.52 16.79 14.86
CA SER A 986 26.20 18.01 14.12
C SER A 986 26.84 18.02 12.72
N PRO A 987 26.29 18.77 11.73
CA PRO A 987 26.78 18.79 10.35
C PRO A 987 28.29 19.08 10.22
N ALA A 988 28.82 20.01 11.01
CA ALA A 988 30.24 20.35 11.01
C ALA A 988 31.11 19.19 11.52
N VAL A 989 30.66 18.46 12.54
CA VAL A 989 31.36 17.28 13.09
C VAL A 989 31.33 16.12 12.11
N VAL A 990 30.20 15.89 11.43
CA VAL A 990 30.08 14.89 10.35
C VAL A 990 31.07 15.20 9.21
N ALA A 991 31.12 16.47 8.78
CA ALA A 991 32.04 16.91 7.73
C ALA A 991 33.51 16.75 8.16
N ALA A 992 33.87 17.17 9.37
CA ALA A 992 35.23 17.01 9.90
C ALA A 992 35.64 15.53 9.95
N SER A 993 34.73 14.67 10.42
CA SER A 993 34.95 13.23 10.51
C SER A 993 35.12 12.61 9.11
N ALA A 994 34.38 13.08 8.11
CA ALA A 994 34.52 12.64 6.71
C ALA A 994 35.89 13.01 6.11
N ILE A 995 36.49 14.13 6.50
CA ILE A 995 37.83 14.55 6.06
C ILE A 995 38.92 13.69 6.72
N LYS A 996 38.79 13.38 8.02
CA LYS A 996 39.83 12.66 8.77
C LYS A 996 39.72 11.14 8.70
N GLY A 997 38.53 10.61 8.42
CA GLY A 997 38.26 9.16 8.38
C GLY A 997 37.95 8.52 9.74
N TYR A 998 37.83 9.33 10.79
CA TYR A 998 37.42 8.91 12.13
C TYR A 998 36.64 10.04 12.80
N ILE A 999 35.88 9.74 13.86
CA ILE A 999 35.06 10.73 14.57
C ILE A 999 35.94 11.81 15.22
N CYS A 1000 35.77 13.07 14.82
CA CYS A 1000 36.57 14.20 15.33
C CYS A 1000 35.86 15.56 15.23
N SER A 1001 36.41 16.56 15.93
CA SER A 1001 36.02 17.97 15.83
C SER A 1001 36.56 18.63 14.56
N PRO A 1002 35.90 19.71 14.07
CA PRO A 1002 36.49 20.59 13.06
C PRO A 1002 37.80 21.21 13.53
N ASP A 1003 38.78 21.37 12.63
CA ASP A 1003 40.09 21.98 12.93
C ASP A 1003 39.96 23.48 13.35
N SER A 1004 38.88 24.13 12.95
CA SER A 1004 38.56 25.52 13.33
C SER A 1004 38.13 25.67 14.80
N LEU A 1005 37.79 24.56 15.47
CA LEU A 1005 37.34 24.57 16.85
C LEU A 1005 38.52 24.34 17.79
N ALA A 1006 39.05 25.43 18.36
CA ALA A 1006 40.13 25.34 19.34
C ALA A 1006 39.62 24.74 20.67
N PRO A 1007 40.33 23.77 21.28
CA PRO A 1007 39.94 23.21 22.59
C PRO A 1007 39.80 24.27 23.70
N ASP A 1008 40.61 25.32 23.67
CA ASP A 1008 40.59 26.40 24.65
C ASP A 1008 39.35 27.31 24.54
N ALA A 1009 38.62 27.23 23.42
CA ALA A 1009 37.37 27.97 23.21
C ALA A 1009 36.13 27.22 23.71
N LEU A 1010 36.29 25.97 24.18
CA LEU A 1010 35.23 25.14 24.73
C LEU A 1010 35.23 25.18 26.27
N PRO A 1011 34.08 24.95 26.92
CA PRO A 1011 34.00 24.76 28.36
C PRO A 1011 34.99 23.69 28.87
N GLN A 1012 35.61 23.93 30.04
CA GLN A 1012 36.57 22.99 30.64
C GLN A 1012 35.92 21.72 31.19
N SER A 1013 34.63 21.77 31.54
CA SER A 1013 33.85 20.61 31.97
C SER A 1013 33.25 19.91 30.76
N ASN A 1014 33.48 18.60 30.66
CA ASN A 1014 32.89 17.76 29.61
C ASN A 1014 31.45 17.32 29.94
N THR A 1015 30.98 17.51 31.18
CA THR A 1015 29.61 17.15 31.56
C THR A 1015 28.72 18.39 31.54
N PRO A 1016 27.60 18.39 30.80
CA PRO A 1016 26.66 19.50 30.82
C PRO A 1016 26.05 19.66 32.22
N THR A 1017 25.79 20.89 32.64
CA THR A 1017 25.09 21.17 33.89
C THR A 1017 23.58 21.11 33.65
N PHE A 1018 22.92 20.17 34.31
CA PHE A 1018 21.47 19.98 34.23
C PHE A 1018 20.87 19.68 35.60
N SER A 1019 19.59 19.95 35.76
CA SER A 1019 18.84 19.64 36.99
C SER A 1019 17.35 19.47 36.71
N ILE A 1020 16.66 18.76 37.60
CA ILE A 1020 15.20 18.69 37.65
C ILE A 1020 14.79 19.56 38.84
N SER A 1021 14.04 20.63 38.60
CA SER A 1021 13.50 21.46 39.66
C SER A 1021 12.28 20.77 40.27
N ASP A 1022 12.19 20.78 41.60
CA ASP A 1022 11.00 20.32 42.32
C ASP A 1022 9.81 21.18 41.88
N VAL A 1023 8.88 20.56 41.16
CA VAL A 1023 7.57 21.13 40.95
C VAL A 1023 6.79 20.84 42.23
N PRO A 1024 6.15 21.83 42.88
CA PRO A 1024 5.23 21.56 43.97
C PRO A 1024 4.26 20.48 43.50
N PRO A 1025 4.01 19.40 44.25
CA PRO A 1025 3.04 18.38 43.86
C PRO A 1025 1.77 19.15 43.52
N ALA A 1026 1.31 19.00 42.26
CA ALA A 1026 0.09 19.65 41.82
C ALA A 1026 -0.94 19.35 42.91
N THR A 1027 -1.38 20.39 43.61
CA THR A 1027 -2.39 20.21 44.65
C THR A 1027 -3.49 19.45 43.94
N THR A 1028 -3.84 18.26 44.43
CA THR A 1028 -5.08 17.59 44.10
C THR A 1028 -6.22 18.42 44.69
N THR A 1029 -6.27 19.72 44.36
CA THR A 1029 -7.51 20.44 44.23
C THR A 1029 -8.29 19.63 43.23
N ALA A 1030 -9.22 18.84 43.79
CA ALA A 1030 -10.33 18.24 43.08
C ALA A 1030 -10.62 19.12 41.87
N SER A 1031 -10.39 18.57 40.68
CA SER A 1031 -10.72 19.24 39.43
C SER A 1031 -12.03 19.95 39.65
N SER A 1032 -12.09 21.23 39.30
CA SER A 1032 -13.34 21.98 39.27
C SER A 1032 -14.46 21.04 38.85
N THR A 1033 -15.47 20.94 39.71
CA THR A 1033 -16.69 20.13 39.58
C THR A 1033 -17.52 20.63 38.39
N ALA A 1034 -16.91 20.73 37.23
CA ALA A 1034 -17.55 20.90 35.95
C ALA A 1034 -17.87 19.48 35.47
N GLU A 1035 -19.06 19.01 35.87
CA GLU A 1035 -19.66 17.77 35.41
C GLU A 1035 -19.51 17.69 33.88
N ASN A 1036 -18.71 16.74 33.39
CA ASN A 1036 -18.74 16.43 31.97
C ASN A 1036 -20.09 15.75 31.71
N PRO A 1037 -20.94 16.29 30.82
CA PRO A 1037 -22.23 15.68 30.55
C PRO A 1037 -22.01 14.28 29.99
N VAL A 1038 -22.72 13.30 30.56
CA VAL A 1038 -22.77 11.94 30.00
C VAL A 1038 -23.70 11.96 28.79
N LEU A 1039 -23.19 11.55 27.63
CA LEU A 1039 -23.96 11.51 26.40
C LEU A 1039 -25.07 10.44 26.46
N PRO A 1040 -26.26 10.70 25.88
CA PRO A 1040 -27.29 9.67 25.73
C PRO A 1040 -26.74 8.43 25.00
N GLY A 1041 -26.85 7.26 25.64
CA GLY A 1041 -26.34 5.99 25.12
C GLY A 1041 -24.95 5.58 25.62
N PHE A 1042 -24.22 6.47 26.31
CA PHE A 1042 -23.03 6.11 27.07
C PHE A 1042 -23.44 5.74 28.51
N PRO A 1043 -22.88 4.66 29.10
CA PRO A 1043 -23.21 4.28 30.48
C PRO A 1043 -22.77 5.35 31.48
N SER A 1044 -23.65 5.72 32.41
CA SER A 1044 -23.35 6.63 33.52
C SER A 1044 -22.46 5.98 34.57
N LYS A 1045 -22.49 4.64 34.65
CA LYS A 1045 -21.74 3.83 35.61
C LYS A 1045 -21.23 2.53 34.98
N PHE A 1046 -19.96 2.20 35.24
CA PHE A 1046 -19.41 0.85 35.00
C PHE A 1046 -19.29 0.12 36.33
N THR A 1047 -19.71 -1.14 36.38
CA THR A 1047 -19.68 -1.92 37.63
C THR A 1047 -19.32 -3.38 37.39
N GLY A 1048 -18.64 -4.00 38.34
CA GLY A 1048 -18.45 -5.43 38.38
C GLY A 1048 -17.19 -5.88 39.14
N PRO A 1049 -16.87 -7.18 39.06
CA PRO A 1049 -15.73 -7.76 39.76
C PRO A 1049 -14.40 -7.19 39.26
N LEU A 1050 -13.46 -6.97 40.18
CA LEU A 1050 -12.14 -6.43 39.90
C LEU A 1050 -11.11 -7.56 39.81
N LEU A 1051 -10.39 -7.64 38.70
CA LEU A 1051 -9.20 -8.47 38.54
C LEU A 1051 -7.96 -7.56 38.55
N PHE A 1052 -6.97 -7.89 39.37
CA PHE A 1052 -5.74 -7.12 39.47
C PHE A 1052 -4.55 -7.89 38.90
N ALA A 1053 -3.92 -7.35 37.85
CA ALA A 1053 -2.66 -7.85 37.30
C ALA A 1053 -1.49 -7.00 37.85
N PRO A 1054 -0.77 -7.44 38.89
CA PRO A 1054 0.33 -6.70 39.54
C PRO A 1054 1.62 -6.63 38.69
N GLN A 1055 1.50 -6.27 37.42
CA GLN A 1055 2.59 -6.21 36.44
C GLN A 1055 2.75 -4.80 35.86
N ASP A 1056 3.97 -4.26 35.97
CA ASP A 1056 4.41 -3.07 35.23
C ASP A 1056 4.93 -3.51 33.85
N ASN A 1057 4.83 -2.62 32.85
CA ASN A 1057 5.24 -2.86 31.47
C ASN A 1057 4.59 -4.11 30.85
N LEU A 1058 3.35 -4.44 31.23
CA LEU A 1058 2.62 -5.52 30.59
C LEU A 1058 2.41 -5.14 29.12
N ASN A 1059 3.16 -5.77 28.23
CA ASN A 1059 3.21 -5.40 26.83
C ASN A 1059 2.04 -5.99 26.04
N THR A 1060 1.87 -5.53 24.80
CA THR A 1060 0.79 -6.02 23.93
C THR A 1060 0.92 -7.50 23.57
N ASP A 1061 2.12 -8.10 23.62
CA ASP A 1061 2.33 -9.56 23.53
C ASP A 1061 1.77 -10.32 24.72
N GLY A 1062 1.90 -9.75 25.92
CA GLY A 1062 1.32 -10.28 27.15
C GLY A 1062 -0.21 -10.25 27.10
N ILE A 1063 -0.79 -9.21 26.50
CA ILE A 1063 -2.25 -9.03 26.38
C ILE A 1063 -2.84 -9.85 25.22
N TYR A 1064 -2.19 -9.88 24.07
CA TYR A 1064 -2.60 -10.62 22.88
C TYR A 1064 -1.39 -11.22 22.18
N PRO A 1065 -1.22 -12.55 22.24
CA PRO A 1065 0.00 -13.19 21.75
C PRO A 1065 0.29 -12.90 20.27
N GLY A 1066 1.53 -12.50 19.97
CA GLY A 1066 1.99 -12.19 18.62
C GLY A 1066 1.65 -13.24 17.56
N LYS A 1067 1.64 -14.53 17.93
CA LYS A 1067 1.27 -15.68 17.07
C LYS A 1067 -0.11 -15.60 16.43
N TYR A 1068 -1.02 -14.77 16.96
CA TYR A 1068 -2.36 -14.56 16.42
C TYR A 1068 -2.50 -13.26 15.61
N THR A 1069 -1.46 -12.43 15.52
CA THR A 1069 -1.51 -11.09 14.90
C THR A 1069 -1.84 -11.14 13.41
N TYR A 1070 -1.30 -12.14 12.70
CA TYR A 1070 -1.44 -12.30 11.25
C TYR A 1070 -2.52 -13.31 10.85
N GLN A 1071 -3.39 -13.69 11.78
CA GLN A 1071 -4.57 -14.52 11.51
C GLN A 1071 -5.76 -13.61 11.18
N ASP A 1072 -5.84 -13.16 9.93
CA ASP A 1072 -6.86 -12.19 9.47
C ASP A 1072 -8.31 -12.67 9.67
N ASP A 1073 -8.53 -13.97 9.85
CA ASP A 1073 -9.84 -14.62 10.06
C ASP A 1073 -10.17 -14.91 11.53
N ILE A 1074 -9.32 -14.48 12.47
CA ILE A 1074 -9.57 -14.71 13.90
C ILE A 1074 -10.82 -13.95 14.37
N THR A 1075 -11.82 -14.71 14.82
CA THR A 1075 -13.07 -14.13 15.30
C THR A 1075 -12.87 -13.44 16.65
N LEU A 1076 -13.76 -12.52 17.01
CA LEU A 1076 -13.72 -11.85 18.32
C LEU A 1076 -13.85 -12.85 19.47
N GLU A 1077 -14.62 -13.92 19.29
CA GLU A 1077 -14.73 -15.00 20.28
C GLU A 1077 -13.38 -15.70 20.47
N ARG A 1078 -12.67 -15.98 19.37
CA ARG A 1078 -11.34 -16.59 19.47
C ARG A 1078 -10.32 -15.63 20.08
N GLN A 1079 -10.39 -14.34 19.76
CA GLN A 1079 -9.57 -13.32 20.43
C GLN A 1079 -9.82 -13.28 21.94
N ALA A 1080 -11.08 -13.41 22.37
CA ALA A 1080 -11.47 -13.47 23.77
C ALA A 1080 -10.92 -14.72 24.50
N GLU A 1081 -10.80 -15.85 23.80
CA GLU A 1081 -10.24 -17.08 24.37
C GLU A 1081 -8.72 -17.03 24.59
N VAL A 1082 -8.01 -16.22 23.80
CA VAL A 1082 -6.54 -16.13 23.83
C VAL A 1082 -6.02 -14.87 24.51
N VAL A 1083 -6.93 -14.03 25.01
CA VAL A 1083 -6.55 -12.80 25.71
C VAL A 1083 -5.76 -13.13 26.97
N MET A 1084 -4.69 -12.36 27.18
CA MET A 1084 -3.73 -12.51 28.27
C MET A 1084 -3.02 -13.88 28.31
N GLU A 1085 -3.11 -14.74 27.30
CA GLU A 1085 -2.58 -16.12 27.32
C GLU A 1085 -1.07 -16.17 27.62
N ASN A 1086 -0.30 -15.22 27.10
CA ASN A 1086 1.15 -15.15 27.33
C ASN A 1086 1.52 -14.63 28.73
N TYR A 1087 0.63 -13.89 29.38
CA TYR A 1087 0.83 -13.38 30.74
C TYR A 1087 0.25 -14.34 31.78
N ASP A 1088 -1.03 -14.66 31.66
CA ASP A 1088 -1.77 -15.56 32.53
C ASP A 1088 -2.72 -16.43 31.68
N PRO A 1089 -2.34 -17.68 31.38
CA PRO A 1089 -3.16 -18.62 30.59
C PRO A 1089 -4.54 -18.90 31.18
N SER A 1090 -4.75 -18.65 32.48
CA SER A 1090 -6.03 -18.87 33.15
C SER A 1090 -6.97 -17.67 33.06
N PHE A 1091 -6.48 -16.50 32.65
CA PHE A 1091 -7.22 -15.23 32.67
C PHE A 1091 -8.53 -15.31 31.89
N ALA A 1092 -8.48 -15.72 30.61
CA ALA A 1092 -9.67 -15.80 29.75
C ALA A 1092 -10.76 -16.73 30.35
N SER A 1093 -10.33 -17.87 30.92
CA SER A 1093 -11.24 -18.83 31.57
C SER A 1093 -11.84 -18.27 32.86
N THR A 1094 -11.05 -17.52 33.64
CA THR A 1094 -11.48 -16.84 34.87
C THR A 1094 -12.55 -15.79 34.54
N VAL A 1095 -12.28 -14.90 33.58
CA VAL A 1095 -13.25 -13.90 33.12
C VAL A 1095 -14.55 -14.55 32.64
N SER A 1096 -14.45 -15.61 31.82
CA SER A 1096 -15.61 -16.36 31.33
C SER A 1096 -16.44 -16.98 32.47
N SER A 1097 -15.78 -17.54 33.49
CA SER A 1097 -16.46 -18.13 34.66
C SER A 1097 -17.20 -17.09 35.50
N ILE A 1098 -16.57 -15.93 35.74
CA ILE A 1098 -17.18 -14.80 36.46
C ILE A 1098 -18.43 -14.33 35.72
N LEU A 1099 -18.33 -14.08 34.41
CA LEU A 1099 -19.47 -13.64 33.60
C LEU A 1099 -20.60 -14.67 33.54
N LYS A 1100 -20.29 -15.98 33.53
CA LYS A 1100 -21.29 -17.05 33.60
C LYS A 1100 -21.99 -17.10 34.95
N SER A 1101 -21.25 -16.91 36.05
CA SER A 1101 -21.83 -16.87 37.40
C SER A 1101 -22.73 -15.64 37.63
N GLN A 1102 -22.51 -14.55 36.88
CA GLN A 1102 -23.34 -13.35 36.91
C GLN A 1102 -24.53 -13.39 35.94
N LYS A 1103 -24.60 -14.34 35.01
CA LYS A 1103 -25.78 -14.58 34.15
C LYS A 1103 -26.87 -15.31 34.94
N ASP A 1104 -27.43 -14.65 35.94
CA ASP A 1104 -28.73 -15.04 36.48
C ASP A 1104 -29.84 -14.50 35.54
N PRO A 1105 -30.68 -15.35 34.91
CA PRO A 1105 -31.74 -14.92 34.00
C PRO A 1105 -32.83 -14.03 34.63
N SER A 1106 -32.84 -13.85 35.97
CA SER A 1106 -33.66 -12.85 36.67
C SER A 1106 -32.98 -11.50 36.93
N SER A 1107 -31.71 -11.33 36.53
CA SER A 1107 -30.84 -10.20 36.95
C SER A 1107 -30.42 -9.24 35.83
N ASP A 1108 -31.10 -9.27 34.68
CA ASP A 1108 -31.04 -8.18 33.70
C ASP A 1108 -31.45 -6.90 34.43
N SER A 1109 -30.46 -6.12 34.86
CA SER A 1109 -30.69 -4.85 35.53
C SER A 1109 -31.46 -3.99 34.54
N SER A 1110 -32.70 -3.68 34.89
CA SER A 1110 -33.65 -2.85 34.15
C SER A 1110 -33.21 -1.40 33.96
N ASP A 1111 -31.96 -1.07 34.28
CA ASP A 1111 -31.38 0.27 34.12
C ASP A 1111 -30.42 0.28 32.90
N PRO A 1112 -30.83 0.87 31.76
CA PRO A 1112 -29.99 0.99 30.57
C PRO A 1112 -28.78 1.91 30.76
N THR A 1113 -28.61 2.56 31.92
CA THR A 1113 -27.51 3.47 32.20
C THR A 1113 -26.29 2.81 32.85
N GLU A 1114 -26.39 1.54 33.29
CA GLU A 1114 -25.28 0.80 33.91
C GLU A 1114 -24.67 -0.25 32.96
N LYS A 1115 -23.33 -0.28 32.86
CA LYS A 1115 -22.60 -1.31 32.11
C LYS A 1115 -21.87 -2.28 33.05
N LYS A 1116 -22.35 -3.52 33.11
CA LYS A 1116 -21.72 -4.61 33.87
C LYS A 1116 -20.60 -5.30 33.08
N GLY A 1117 -19.51 -5.66 33.76
CA GLY A 1117 -18.41 -6.46 33.20
C GLY A 1117 -17.26 -6.63 34.17
N VAL A 1118 -16.22 -7.39 33.78
CA VAL A 1118 -15.03 -7.58 34.63
C VAL A 1118 -14.10 -6.38 34.46
N ILE A 1119 -13.73 -5.73 35.55
CA ILE A 1119 -12.86 -4.54 35.52
C ILE A 1119 -11.42 -4.98 35.75
N LEU A 1120 -10.55 -4.73 34.76
CA LEU A 1120 -9.13 -5.06 34.85
C LEU A 1120 -8.36 -3.89 35.44
N VAL A 1121 -7.57 -4.13 36.48
CA VAL A 1121 -6.61 -3.17 37.03
C VAL A 1121 -5.19 -3.69 36.81
N SER A 1122 -4.27 -2.86 36.33
CA SER A 1122 -2.88 -3.24 36.08
C SER A 1122 -1.87 -2.19 36.57
N GLY A 1123 -0.58 -2.54 36.57
CA GLY A 1123 0.53 -1.65 36.88
C GLY A 1123 0.74 -0.49 35.89
N TYR A 1124 1.96 0.04 35.85
CA TYR A 1124 2.34 1.17 34.99
C TYR A 1124 2.72 0.72 33.58
N ASN A 1125 2.59 1.62 32.61
CA ASN A 1125 2.93 1.41 31.21
C ASN A 1125 2.23 0.19 30.58
N PHE A 1126 0.95 0.02 30.89
CA PHE A 1126 0.12 -1.08 30.39
C PHE A 1126 -0.09 -0.97 28.87
N GLY A 1127 0.07 -2.09 28.17
CA GLY A 1127 -0.02 -2.14 26.71
C GLY A 1127 1.18 -1.51 26.01
N THR A 1128 2.36 -1.52 26.63
CA THR A 1128 3.58 -1.08 25.97
C THR A 1128 4.00 -2.02 24.82
N GLY A 1129 4.84 -1.57 23.91
CA GLY A 1129 5.34 -2.38 22.78
C GLY A 1129 4.51 -2.25 21.50
N SER A 1130 4.28 -3.39 20.82
CA SER A 1130 3.76 -3.46 19.45
C SER A 1130 2.38 -2.81 19.27
N SER A 1131 2.13 -2.20 18.11
CA SER A 1131 0.91 -1.42 17.80
C SER A 1131 -0.35 -2.25 17.52
N ARG A 1132 -0.44 -3.47 18.04
CA ARG A 1132 -1.53 -4.41 17.75
C ARG A 1132 -2.86 -3.87 18.28
N GLU A 1133 -3.78 -3.56 17.37
CA GLU A 1133 -5.14 -3.15 17.72
C GLU A 1133 -5.91 -4.30 18.41
N GLN A 1134 -5.53 -5.55 18.10
CA GLN A 1134 -6.15 -6.77 18.62
C GLN A 1134 -6.05 -6.89 20.14
N ALA A 1135 -5.00 -6.32 20.77
CA ALA A 1135 -4.87 -6.31 22.22
C ALA A 1135 -6.07 -5.62 22.90
N ALA A 1136 -6.59 -4.55 22.30
CA ALA A 1136 -7.77 -3.87 22.79
C ALA A 1136 -9.07 -4.63 22.47
N THR A 1137 -9.21 -5.14 21.25
CA THR A 1137 -10.43 -5.86 20.84
C THR A 1137 -10.58 -7.19 21.58
N ALA A 1138 -9.48 -7.88 21.89
CA ALA A 1138 -9.48 -9.12 22.68
C ALA A 1138 -9.97 -8.90 24.12
N LEU A 1139 -9.47 -7.87 24.81
CA LEU A 1139 -9.95 -7.50 26.15
C LEU A 1139 -11.44 -7.17 26.14
N LYS A 1140 -11.86 -6.35 25.17
CA LYS A 1140 -13.26 -5.97 24.99
C LYS A 1140 -14.15 -7.18 24.71
N ALA A 1141 -13.72 -8.08 23.82
CA ALA A 1141 -14.45 -9.29 23.46
C ALA A 1141 -14.53 -10.30 24.61
N ALA A 1142 -13.52 -10.36 25.48
CA ALA A 1142 -13.53 -11.19 26.68
C ALA A 1142 -14.52 -10.70 27.75
N GLY A 1143 -15.05 -9.48 27.61
CA GLY A 1143 -16.01 -8.89 28.54
C GLY A 1143 -15.37 -7.96 29.57
N VAL A 1144 -14.21 -7.37 29.25
CA VAL A 1144 -13.58 -6.29 30.00
C VAL A 1144 -14.00 -4.94 29.38
N PRO A 1145 -14.95 -4.21 29.98
CA PRO A 1145 -15.42 -2.93 29.41
C PRO A 1145 -14.49 -1.75 29.72
N VAL A 1146 -13.70 -1.85 30.80
CA VAL A 1146 -12.82 -0.80 31.31
C VAL A 1146 -11.52 -1.42 31.82
N VAL A 1147 -10.40 -0.77 31.49
CA VAL A 1147 -9.08 -1.05 32.09
C VAL A 1147 -8.66 0.17 32.91
N ILE A 1148 -8.23 -0.08 34.15
CA ILE A 1148 -7.59 0.92 35.01
C ILE A 1148 -6.09 0.58 35.12
N ALA A 1149 -5.20 1.55 34.93
CA ALA A 1149 -3.76 1.32 35.05
C ALA A 1149 -3.07 2.47 35.78
N GLY A 1150 -1.81 2.26 36.18
CA GLY A 1150 -0.97 3.36 36.71
C GLY A 1150 -0.63 4.36 35.60
N SER A 1151 -0.37 3.84 34.40
CA SER A 1151 -0.26 4.57 33.13
C SER A 1151 -0.41 3.60 31.97
N PHE A 1152 -0.64 4.09 30.75
CA PHE A 1152 -0.74 3.28 29.53
C PHE A 1152 0.39 3.58 28.54
N GLY A 1153 0.75 2.59 27.72
CA GLY A 1153 1.47 2.84 26.49
C GLY A 1153 0.58 3.60 25.50
N ASP A 1154 1.05 4.71 24.94
CA ASP A 1154 0.24 5.62 24.12
C ASP A 1154 -0.41 4.94 22.92
N ILE A 1155 0.33 4.04 22.25
CA ILE A 1155 -0.17 3.32 21.07
C ILE A 1155 -1.34 2.41 21.47
N PHE A 1156 -1.18 1.63 22.54
CA PHE A 1156 -2.26 0.79 23.04
C PHE A 1156 -3.45 1.63 23.49
N LYS A 1157 -3.22 2.72 24.23
CA LYS A 1157 -4.29 3.61 24.69
C LYS A 1157 -5.09 4.19 23.52
N ARG A 1158 -4.41 4.61 22.46
CA ARG A 1158 -5.03 5.10 21.23
C ARG A 1158 -5.82 4.00 20.52
N ASN A 1159 -5.24 2.81 20.38
CA ASN A 1159 -5.93 1.66 19.81
C ASN A 1159 -7.16 1.25 20.63
N ALA A 1160 -7.07 1.29 21.95
CA ALA A 1160 -8.16 1.01 22.86
C ALA A 1160 -9.33 1.97 22.65
N ILE A 1161 -9.07 3.28 22.66
CA ILE A 1161 -10.10 4.30 22.42
C ILE A 1161 -10.67 4.18 21.00
N ASN A 1162 -9.83 3.97 19.99
CA ASN A 1162 -10.26 3.77 18.60
C ASN A 1162 -11.18 2.56 18.42
N ASN A 1163 -11.05 1.54 19.27
CA ASN A 1163 -11.90 0.34 19.29
C ASN A 1163 -13.01 0.40 20.36
N GLY A 1164 -13.18 1.54 21.04
CA GLY A 1164 -14.20 1.74 22.08
C GLY A 1164 -13.97 0.89 23.34
N LEU A 1165 -12.72 0.71 23.75
CA LEU A 1165 -12.32 0.23 25.07
C LEU A 1165 -11.91 1.43 25.94
N VAL A 1166 -12.48 1.53 27.13
CA VAL A 1166 -12.23 2.64 28.05
C VAL A 1166 -10.96 2.40 28.86
N CYS A 1167 -10.08 3.40 28.91
CA CYS A 1167 -8.84 3.37 29.67
C CYS A 1167 -8.83 4.50 30.71
N LEU A 1168 -8.64 4.17 31.99
CA LEU A 1168 -8.61 5.12 33.11
C LEU A 1168 -7.29 5.01 33.87
N GLU A 1169 -6.70 6.14 34.26
CA GLU A 1169 -5.46 6.14 35.02
C GLU A 1169 -5.75 6.41 36.50
N SER A 1170 -5.31 5.51 37.38
CA SER A 1170 -5.44 5.66 38.84
C SER A 1170 -4.20 5.14 39.57
N PRO A 1171 -3.12 5.95 39.64
CA PRO A 1171 -1.89 5.59 40.36
C PRO A 1171 -2.13 5.21 41.83
N GLU A 1172 -3.06 5.90 42.51
CA GLU A 1172 -3.37 5.66 43.93
C GLU A 1172 -4.01 4.28 44.14
N LEU A 1173 -4.99 3.90 43.31
CA LEU A 1173 -5.60 2.58 43.37
C LEU A 1173 -4.57 1.48 43.12
N VAL A 1174 -3.73 1.65 42.11
CA VAL A 1174 -2.68 0.67 41.76
C VAL A 1174 -1.67 0.53 42.89
N LYS A 1175 -1.29 1.64 43.54
CA LYS A 1175 -0.41 1.63 44.71
C LYS A 1175 -1.00 0.81 45.85
N ASP A 1176 -2.25 1.08 46.23
CA ASP A 1176 -2.91 0.38 47.35
C ASP A 1176 -3.08 -1.12 47.06
N LEU A 1177 -3.48 -1.49 45.84
CA LEU A 1177 -3.59 -2.89 45.43
C LEU A 1177 -2.22 -3.57 45.39
N THR A 1178 -1.15 -2.86 45.02
CA THR A 1178 0.21 -3.38 45.06
C THR A 1178 0.65 -3.66 46.50
N GLU A 1179 0.44 -2.74 47.43
CA GLU A 1179 0.79 -2.92 48.85
C GLU A 1179 0.04 -4.09 49.48
N GLN A 1180 -1.24 -4.26 49.11
CA GLN A 1180 -2.09 -5.32 49.65
C GLN A 1180 -1.89 -6.68 49.00
N PHE A 1181 -1.69 -6.77 47.68
CA PHE A 1181 -1.75 -8.04 46.95
C PHE A 1181 -0.48 -8.41 46.20
N ALA A 1182 0.47 -7.48 45.97
CA ALA A 1182 1.72 -7.81 45.30
C ALA A 1182 2.77 -8.37 46.27
N LYS A 1183 3.62 -9.28 45.77
CA LYS A 1183 4.68 -9.93 46.52
C LYS A 1183 5.68 -8.89 47.05
N GLY A 1184 5.90 -8.89 48.36
CA GLY A 1184 6.79 -7.94 49.03
C GLY A 1184 6.34 -6.47 48.95
N ALA A 1185 5.07 -6.20 48.61
CA ALA A 1185 4.56 -4.85 48.33
C ALA A 1185 5.35 -4.12 47.22
N GLN A 1186 5.97 -4.87 46.30
CA GLN A 1186 6.73 -4.35 45.17
C GLN A 1186 5.94 -4.50 43.87
N ARG A 1187 5.97 -3.45 43.03
CA ARG A 1187 5.37 -3.48 41.69
C ARG A 1187 6.10 -4.48 40.79
N GLY A 1188 5.38 -5.15 39.91
CA GLY A 1188 5.95 -6.09 38.93
C GLY A 1188 6.49 -7.40 39.52
N ALA A 1189 6.22 -7.69 40.80
CA ALA A 1189 6.69 -8.89 41.49
C ALA A 1189 5.68 -10.05 41.52
N GLY A 1190 4.54 -9.92 40.84
CA GLY A 1190 3.42 -10.86 40.90
C GLY A 1190 2.63 -10.78 42.21
N GLY A 1191 1.58 -11.60 42.34
CA GLY A 1191 0.75 -11.68 43.55
C GLY A 1191 1.45 -12.33 44.75
N LYS A 1192 0.99 -12.03 45.97
CA LYS A 1192 1.54 -12.57 47.23
C LYS A 1192 1.56 -14.10 47.28
N GLU A 1193 0.54 -14.74 46.70
CA GLU A 1193 0.39 -16.19 46.64
C GLU A 1193 1.01 -16.81 45.36
N GLY A 1194 1.75 -16.03 44.57
CA GLY A 1194 2.28 -16.46 43.27
C GLY A 1194 1.27 -16.35 42.12
N GLU A 1195 0.11 -15.75 42.38
CA GLU A 1195 -0.91 -15.44 41.38
C GLU A 1195 -0.39 -14.43 40.35
N LEU A 1196 -0.62 -14.69 39.06
CA LEU A 1196 -0.29 -13.73 37.99
C LEU A 1196 -1.42 -12.69 37.85
N THR A 1197 -2.67 -13.13 37.96
CA THR A 1197 -3.82 -12.23 38.14
C THR A 1197 -4.50 -12.52 39.47
N VAL A 1198 -4.64 -11.51 40.31
CA VAL A 1198 -5.25 -11.60 41.64
C VAL A 1198 -6.77 -11.46 41.53
N ASN A 1199 -7.49 -12.44 42.07
CA ASN A 1199 -8.95 -12.46 42.19
C ASN A 1199 -9.35 -12.73 43.65
N LYS A 1200 -9.70 -11.67 44.41
CA LYS A 1200 -9.95 -11.74 45.87
C LYS A 1200 -11.32 -11.19 46.28
N ASP A 1201 -12.37 -11.47 45.50
CA ASP A 1201 -13.75 -11.01 45.75
C ASP A 1201 -13.85 -9.47 45.94
N LEU A 1202 -13.19 -8.74 45.05
CA LEU A 1202 -13.28 -7.28 44.98
C LEU A 1202 -14.33 -6.89 43.94
N SER A 1203 -15.15 -5.89 44.27
CA SER A 1203 -16.08 -5.27 43.31
C SER A 1203 -15.76 -3.79 43.18
N VAL A 1204 -15.93 -3.24 41.98
CA VAL A 1204 -15.69 -1.81 41.73
C VAL A 1204 -16.88 -1.16 41.03
N ASP A 1205 -17.19 0.04 41.48
CA ASP A 1205 -18.19 0.93 40.91
C ASP A 1205 -17.50 2.20 40.40
N ILE A 1206 -17.65 2.50 39.12
CA ILE A 1206 -17.00 3.62 38.45
C ILE A 1206 -18.06 4.59 37.92
N GLY A 1207 -18.18 5.75 38.56
CA GLY A 1207 -19.06 6.84 38.12
C GLY A 1207 -18.42 7.66 37.00
N MET A 1208 -19.11 7.82 35.88
CA MET A 1208 -18.59 8.55 34.71
C MET A 1208 -18.85 10.06 34.78
N ILE A 1209 -19.80 10.49 35.62
CA ILE A 1209 -20.16 11.90 35.81
C ILE A 1209 -19.15 12.59 36.74
N ASP A 1210 -18.87 11.97 37.88
CA ASP A 1210 -18.03 12.49 38.96
C ASP A 1210 -16.60 11.92 38.97
N GLY A 1211 -16.32 10.92 38.13
CA GLY A 1211 -15.02 10.25 38.07
C GLY A 1211 -14.71 9.43 39.33
N LYS A 1212 -15.72 9.09 40.14
CA LYS A 1212 -15.54 8.38 41.40
C LYS A 1212 -15.38 6.88 41.17
N VAL A 1213 -14.33 6.29 41.73
CA VAL A 1213 -14.06 4.85 41.70
C VAL A 1213 -14.20 4.30 43.12
N VAL A 1214 -15.26 3.54 43.38
CA VAL A 1214 -15.51 2.93 44.69
C VAL A 1214 -15.16 1.46 44.61
N VAL A 1215 -14.08 1.06 45.29
CA VAL A 1215 -13.70 -0.34 45.44
C VAL A 1215 -14.28 -0.87 46.75
N THR A 1216 -14.95 -2.02 46.67
CA THR A 1216 -15.60 -2.72 47.77
C THR A 1216 -14.91 -4.05 48.01
N TRP A 1217 -14.41 -4.25 49.24
CA TRP A 1217 -13.85 -5.52 49.70
C TRP A 1217 -14.99 -6.37 50.26
N LEU A 1218 -15.50 -7.33 49.48
CA LEU A 1218 -16.71 -8.08 49.84
C LEU A 1218 -16.51 -8.95 51.09
N SER A 1219 -15.28 -9.41 51.33
CA SER A 1219 -14.91 -10.22 52.50
C SER A 1219 -14.78 -9.41 53.80
N GLU A 1220 -14.49 -8.11 53.71
CA GLU A 1220 -14.22 -7.23 54.87
C GLU A 1220 -15.31 -6.17 55.11
N GLY A 1221 -16.21 -5.97 54.14
CA GLY A 1221 -17.25 -4.93 54.20
C GLY A 1221 -16.71 -3.50 54.17
N GLN A 1222 -15.46 -3.30 53.75
CA GLN A 1222 -14.82 -1.99 53.63
C GLN A 1222 -14.94 -1.45 52.20
N ASN A 1223 -15.17 -0.14 52.09
CA ASN A 1223 -15.20 0.57 50.81
C ASN A 1223 -14.15 1.67 50.83
N LYS A 1224 -13.36 1.79 49.76
CA LYS A 1224 -12.43 2.90 49.54
C LYS A 1224 -12.77 3.60 48.24
N THR A 1225 -12.75 4.94 48.29
CA THR A 1225 -13.02 5.79 47.14
C THR A 1225 -11.71 6.34 46.60
N TYR A 1226 -11.57 6.26 45.28
CA TYR A 1226 -10.52 6.89 44.50
C TYR A 1226 -11.17 7.82 43.47
N TYR A 1227 -10.37 8.70 42.88
CA TYR A 1227 -10.83 9.62 41.85
C TYR A 1227 -9.99 9.42 40.59
N VAL A 1228 -10.69 9.34 39.45
CA VAL A 1228 -10.09 9.35 38.12
C VAL A 1228 -10.66 10.53 37.34
N ARG A 1229 -9.93 10.98 36.33
CA ARG A 1229 -10.44 12.04 35.46
C ARG A 1229 -11.66 11.53 34.68
N PRO A 1230 -12.80 12.23 34.68
CA PRO A 1230 -13.95 11.84 33.89
C PRO A 1230 -13.62 11.77 32.39
N ILE A 1231 -14.23 10.81 31.71
CA ILE A 1231 -14.02 10.60 30.27
C ILE A 1231 -14.62 11.78 29.49
N GLY A 1232 -13.85 12.35 28.57
CA GLY A 1232 -14.30 13.45 27.72
C GLY A 1232 -15.40 13.02 26.75
N VAL A 1233 -16.25 13.99 26.35
CA VAL A 1233 -17.36 13.80 25.41
C VAL A 1233 -16.91 13.15 24.09
N SER A 1234 -15.70 13.47 23.63
CA SER A 1234 -15.07 12.87 22.44
C SER A 1234 -14.97 11.34 22.54
N VAL A 1235 -14.40 10.83 23.63
CA VAL A 1235 -14.26 9.38 23.86
C VAL A 1235 -15.61 8.70 24.10
N GLN A 1236 -16.54 9.38 24.78
CA GLN A 1236 -17.90 8.86 24.96
C GLN A 1236 -18.60 8.68 23.60
N GLU A 1237 -18.47 9.66 22.70
CA GLU A 1237 -19.06 9.57 21.36
C GLU A 1237 -18.44 8.44 20.53
N LEU A 1238 -17.12 8.29 20.56
CA LEU A 1238 -16.43 7.16 19.92
C LEU A 1238 -16.92 5.83 20.47
N TRP A 1239 -17.08 5.71 21.79
CA TRP A 1239 -17.59 4.51 22.42
C TRP A 1239 -19.01 4.17 21.96
N ILE A 1240 -19.91 5.16 21.93
CA ILE A 1240 -21.30 5.02 21.45
C ILE A 1240 -21.33 4.50 20.00
N CYS A 1241 -20.40 4.97 19.18
CA CYS A 1241 -20.29 4.55 17.79
C CYS A 1241 -19.57 3.21 17.62
N GLY A 1242 -19.15 2.54 18.70
CA GLY A 1242 -18.39 1.29 18.65
C GLY A 1242 -16.92 1.46 18.29
N GLY A 1243 -16.40 2.68 18.26
CA GLY A 1243 -15.04 3.04 17.89
C GLY A 1243 -14.97 4.20 16.89
N LEU A 1244 -13.75 4.55 16.49
CA LEU A 1244 -13.47 5.63 15.54
C LEU A 1244 -14.04 5.34 14.15
N GLU A 1245 -13.99 4.10 13.67
CA GLU A 1245 -14.58 3.75 12.38
C GLU A 1245 -16.10 3.93 12.34
N GLY A 1246 -16.78 3.47 13.38
CA GLY A 1246 -18.23 3.65 13.49
C GLY A 1246 -18.61 5.13 13.61
N TYR A 1247 -17.79 5.93 14.29
CA TYR A 1247 -17.96 7.38 14.34
C TYR A 1247 -17.87 8.01 12.95
N ILE A 1248 -16.84 7.65 12.17
CA ILE A 1248 -16.67 8.15 10.81
C ILE A 1248 -17.87 7.75 9.92
N LEU A 1249 -18.33 6.50 10.03
CA LEU A 1249 -19.50 6.03 9.29
C LEU A 1249 -20.77 6.83 9.63
N LYS A 1250 -21.00 7.10 10.92
CA LYS A 1250 -22.11 7.95 11.39
C LYS A 1250 -22.01 9.36 10.82
N GLU A 1251 -20.82 9.97 10.85
CA GLU A 1251 -20.57 11.32 10.33
C GLU A 1251 -20.77 11.40 8.80
N ILE A 1252 -20.29 10.40 8.05
CA ILE A 1252 -20.50 10.31 6.59
C ILE A 1252 -21.99 10.19 6.28
N GLN A 1253 -22.73 9.38 7.03
CA GLN A 1253 -24.18 9.24 6.87
C GLN A 1253 -24.92 10.55 7.17
N ALA A 1254 -24.55 11.22 8.26
CA ALA A 1254 -25.14 12.51 8.65
C ALA A 1254 -24.86 13.61 7.62
N GLN A 1255 -23.70 13.57 6.97
CA GLN A 1255 -23.33 14.49 5.90
C GLN A 1255 -24.02 14.23 4.55
N ALA A 1256 -24.55 13.01 4.35
CA ALA A 1256 -25.26 12.61 3.13
C ALA A 1256 -26.78 12.88 3.22
N GLN A 1257 -27.29 13.07 4.44
CA GLN A 1257 -28.62 13.58 4.74
C GLN A 1257 -28.61 15.12 4.68
#